data_AF-A0A8T7L6C5-F1
#
_entry.id   AF-A0A8T7L6C5-F1
#
_cell.length_a   1.000
_cell.length_b   1.000
_cell.length_c   1.000
_cell.angle_alpha   90.00
_cell.angle_beta   90.00
_cell.angle_gamma   90.00
#
_symmetry.space_group_name_H-M   'P 1'
#
loop_
_entity.id
_entity.type
_entity.pdbx_description
1 polymer ?
#
loop_
_entity_poly.entity_id
_entity_poly.type
_entity_poly.pdbx_seq_one_letter_code
_entity_poly.pdbx_strand_id
1 'polypeptide(L)'
;MHITLTINHEKRTFDAQPHERLLRLLRREGYFSVKFGDEHGLSGADAVLLDGRLVNSQTMLAAQADGHEILTLEGIGSSRSLHPLQQAFIETGAIQSGYNTPAQILAAYALLQRNPNPTEADVRAAIAGVLDRETGYVKPVQAILRAAAVMRGEDVPPYEPLERAIPAPPGLFESPWPFEPENDGGDTGSVRTRTVPALIVAPPEVAERRVIGKPEPKVDAVKLAAGKPVYTDDIEMKDMLHAAMLTSPHAHARITRIDTSRAKALPGVHAVLTYQDVPRVLYASGGQSYPNPKPYDQVSLDYKVRHVGDRVAVVAAETPEIARAALELIEVDYEILPAVFDPEAAMQPGAPVIHDDPNVEGIYDRQRNIVHHIEAEVGDAGAQWAKADRIFEGEYRVHQVQQASIEPHVVVTWWDEDDRLVIRTSTQVPFHVRRMIAPLVGLPVKRIRVIKPRIGGGFGGKQEMLIEDLCAHLTIATGRPVRFEYSREQEFTSARSRHPQILRFKTGVTQDGQIVAAELYIIGNTGAYGTHGLTVQMVSGFRGLTTYNAPYSRFVCDVVYTNVPTPGAYRGYGAPQALFALEVHMEEIAHALGMDVIEFKRRNWIKVGDVMVMSVALGEGREGFEQIVKTSALAECVEIGARAMGWYDKRGRERTVPGQPHLRRGIGMAVAMHGTGIAGLDMGAASIKLNDDGSFNLLFGATDLGTGADTVLAQIAAETLGVPVNDIIVYAADTDMTPFDTGAYASSTTYISGGAVLKAAEQVRQQILKHAAEHLLDCSPDELELENRQVVHRDGRSVTLEQVALHSLHQADQKQIMANASHMSYESPPPFAVQFAEVIVDMETGQVTVERLLMAVDCGIAINPITASGQVEGGMVQALGYAHCEEMPYDANGVPQATDFGRYHLYRADETPELEVIFVETYEASGPYGAKAVAEIPKDGVAPALASAIYDATGVMIREIPFTPERVWRAVNP
;
A
#
# COMPACT_ATOMS: atom_id res chain seq x y z
N MET A 1 29.07 28.42 12.51
CA MET A 1 29.70 29.22 11.43
C MET A 1 28.60 29.99 10.72
N HIS A 2 28.88 31.19 10.23
CA HIS A 2 27.91 31.96 9.46
C HIS A 2 28.02 31.56 7.98
N ILE A 3 26.92 31.14 7.38
CA ILE A 3 26.80 30.86 5.95
C ILE A 3 25.71 31.74 5.35
N THR A 4 25.84 32.13 4.08
CA THR A 4 24.88 32.96 3.38
C THR A 4 24.36 32.22 2.16
N LEU A 5 23.05 31.99 2.10
CA LEU A 5 22.37 31.28 1.02
C LEU A 5 21.34 32.21 0.37
N THR A 6 21.07 32.02 -0.91
CA THR A 6 19.87 32.57 -1.55
C THR A 6 18.85 31.45 -1.65
N ILE A 7 17.82 31.45 -0.81
CA ILE A 7 16.79 30.39 -0.81
C ILE A 7 15.50 30.97 -1.39
N ASN A 8 14.96 30.36 -2.45
CA ASN A 8 13.76 30.81 -3.16
C ASN A 8 13.83 32.31 -3.51
N HIS A 9 14.97 32.72 -4.07
CA HIS A 9 15.31 34.10 -4.46
C HIS A 9 15.49 35.09 -3.31
N GLU A 10 15.48 34.64 -2.04
CA GLU A 10 15.74 35.48 -0.88
C GLU A 10 17.11 35.18 -0.27
N LYS A 11 17.97 36.20 -0.20
CA LYS A 11 19.29 36.07 0.43
C LYS A 11 19.19 36.17 1.95
N ARG A 12 19.68 35.15 2.66
CA ARG A 12 19.64 35.04 4.12
C ARG A 12 20.96 34.48 4.67
N THR A 13 21.31 34.86 5.89
CA THR A 13 22.50 34.35 6.62
C THR A 13 22.06 33.48 7.78
N PHE A 14 22.69 32.32 7.94
CA PHE A 14 22.32 31.30 8.92
C PHE A 14 23.52 30.91 9.80
N ASP A 15 23.22 30.55 11.04
CA ASP A 15 24.16 29.90 11.95
C ASP A 15 24.11 28.38 11.74
N ALA A 16 25.09 27.85 11.02
CA ALA A 16 25.20 26.41 10.77
C ALA A 16 26.29 25.77 11.64
N GLN A 17 26.07 24.52 12.06
CA GLN A 17 27.15 23.70 12.61
C GLN A 17 28.02 23.15 11.47
N PRO A 18 29.35 22.98 11.63
CA PRO A 18 30.20 22.50 10.54
C PRO A 18 29.80 21.14 9.94
N HIS A 19 29.15 20.29 10.72
CA HIS A 19 28.68 18.96 10.32
C HIS A 19 27.20 18.91 9.94
N GLU A 20 26.50 20.05 9.99
CA GLU A 20 25.06 20.11 9.71
C GLU A 20 24.78 19.82 8.23
N ARG A 21 23.85 18.90 7.97
CA ARG A 21 23.36 18.60 6.61
C ARG A 21 22.46 19.73 6.11
N LEU A 22 22.47 19.98 4.81
CA LEU A 22 21.64 21.01 4.19
C LEU A 22 20.14 20.70 4.40
N LEU A 23 19.72 19.44 4.33
CA LEU A 23 18.35 19.02 4.64
C LEU A 23 17.88 19.55 6.01
N ARG A 24 18.70 19.38 7.05
CA ARG A 24 18.37 19.80 8.41
C ARG A 24 18.23 21.31 8.51
N LEU A 25 19.16 22.05 7.91
CA LEU A 25 19.08 23.51 7.84
C LEU A 25 17.76 23.94 7.19
N LEU A 26 17.44 23.40 6.01
CA LEU A 26 16.22 23.77 5.28
C LEU A 26 14.96 23.46 6.09
N ARG A 27 14.87 22.28 6.70
CA ARG A 27 13.69 21.88 7.48
C ARG A 27 13.48 22.74 8.73
N ARG A 28 14.54 23.06 9.50
CA ARG A 28 14.39 23.92 10.70
C ARG A 28 13.98 25.36 10.34
N GLU A 29 14.34 25.82 9.14
CA GLU A 29 13.95 27.14 8.62
C GLU A 29 12.56 27.14 7.97
N GLY A 30 11.85 26.01 7.98
CA GLY A 30 10.45 25.88 7.55
C GLY A 30 10.24 25.43 6.10
N TYR A 31 11.28 25.02 5.39
CA TYR A 31 11.19 24.48 4.03
C TYR A 31 10.85 22.98 4.06
N PHE A 32 9.61 22.67 4.47
CA PHE A 32 9.16 21.29 4.68
C PHE A 32 8.93 20.51 3.39
N SER A 33 8.90 21.13 2.21
CA SER A 33 8.78 20.39 0.95
C SER A 33 9.95 19.43 0.69
N VAL A 34 11.10 19.67 1.34
CA VAL A 34 12.28 18.80 1.28
C VAL A 34 12.13 17.69 2.33
N LYS A 35 12.09 16.45 1.87
CA LYS A 35 11.76 15.28 2.70
C LYS A 35 12.96 14.40 2.99
N PHE A 36 12.91 13.64 4.09
CA PHE A 36 13.90 12.61 4.37
C PHE A 36 13.40 11.26 3.84
N GLY A 37 14.18 10.59 2.99
CA GLY A 37 13.88 9.23 2.56
C GLY A 37 14.94 8.22 2.98
N ASP A 38 16.21 8.62 2.96
CA ASP A 38 17.35 7.79 3.34
C ASP A 38 18.60 8.65 3.61
N GLU A 39 19.60 8.06 4.25
CA GLU A 39 20.84 8.72 4.66
C GLU A 39 21.76 9.10 3.49
N HIS A 40 21.58 8.47 2.33
CA HIS A 40 22.51 8.49 1.20
C HIS A 40 21.94 9.23 -0.03
N GLY A 41 20.73 9.79 0.07
CA GLY A 41 20.05 10.49 -1.02
C GLY A 41 19.63 9.57 -2.17
N LEU A 42 19.52 8.26 -1.94
CA LEU A 42 19.20 7.27 -2.96
C LEU A 42 17.73 7.29 -3.36
N SER A 43 16.85 7.76 -2.47
CA SER A 43 15.43 7.97 -2.74
C SER A 43 15.15 9.22 -3.58
N GLY A 44 16.02 10.23 -3.52
CA GLY A 44 15.82 11.54 -4.15
C GLY A 44 14.72 12.40 -3.53
N ALA A 45 14.10 11.98 -2.43
CA ALA A 45 13.02 12.72 -1.76
C ALA A 45 13.49 14.05 -1.14
N ASP A 46 14.79 14.16 -0.88
CA ASP A 46 15.48 15.31 -0.29
C ASP A 46 16.04 16.28 -1.34
N ALA A 47 15.64 16.11 -2.60
CA ALA A 47 16.18 16.87 -3.71
C ALA A 47 15.80 18.37 -3.65
N VAL A 48 16.77 19.22 -3.96
CA VAL A 48 16.64 20.66 -4.17
C VAL A 48 17.34 21.05 -5.47
N LEU A 49 17.04 22.24 -6.00
CA LEU A 49 17.81 22.81 -7.10
C LEU A 49 18.89 23.74 -6.55
N LEU A 50 20.15 23.32 -6.63
CA LEU A 50 21.33 24.13 -6.31
C LEU A 50 21.87 24.72 -7.62
N ASP A 51 21.81 26.05 -7.76
CA ASP A 51 22.15 26.77 -9.01
C ASP A 51 21.51 26.14 -10.26
N GLY A 52 20.24 25.74 -10.16
CA GLY A 52 19.48 25.12 -11.24
C GLY A 52 19.84 23.64 -11.55
N ARG A 53 20.61 22.98 -10.68
CA ARG A 53 20.92 21.53 -10.78
C ARG A 53 20.29 20.78 -9.61
N LEU A 54 19.67 19.64 -9.91
CA LEU A 54 19.08 18.77 -8.90
C LEU A 54 20.20 18.13 -8.06
N VAL A 55 20.13 18.32 -6.74
CA VAL A 55 21.08 17.75 -5.77
C VAL A 55 20.34 17.29 -4.52
N ASN A 56 20.86 16.25 -3.86
CA ASN A 56 20.29 15.69 -2.64
C ASN A 56 20.83 16.41 -1.40
N SER A 57 19.96 17.15 -0.71
CA SER A 57 20.31 18.01 0.43
C SER A 57 20.78 17.24 1.67
N GLN A 58 20.44 15.95 1.81
CA GLN A 58 20.89 15.08 2.90
C GLN A 58 22.36 14.70 2.77
N THR A 59 22.87 14.56 1.55
CA THR A 59 24.26 14.19 1.29
C THR A 59 25.22 15.39 1.32
N MET A 60 24.67 16.61 1.29
CA MET A 60 25.41 17.87 1.29
C MET A 60 25.47 18.48 2.70
N LEU A 61 26.63 19.04 3.08
CA LEU A 61 26.75 19.87 4.27
C LEU A 61 26.18 21.27 3.97
N ALA A 62 25.49 21.87 4.93
CA ALA A 62 25.03 23.26 4.84
C ALA A 62 26.19 24.23 4.50
N ALA A 63 27.38 23.98 5.06
CA ALA A 63 28.59 24.75 4.79
C ALA A 63 29.06 24.69 3.32
N GLN A 64 28.78 23.60 2.60
CA GLN A 64 29.12 23.47 1.18
C GLN A 64 28.20 24.29 0.28
N ALA A 65 27.02 24.67 0.77
CA ALA A 65 26.07 25.49 0.03
C ALA A 65 26.33 27.00 0.17
N ASP A 66 27.30 27.42 0.98
CA ASP A 66 27.60 28.84 1.22
C ASP A 66 27.84 29.60 -0.11
N GLY A 67 27.09 30.69 -0.30
CA GLY A 67 27.13 31.53 -1.50
C GLY A 67 26.23 31.07 -2.66
N HIS A 68 25.62 29.88 -2.59
CA HIS A 68 24.81 29.31 -3.67
C HIS A 68 23.32 29.73 -3.62
N GLU A 69 22.63 29.55 -4.75
CA GLU A 69 21.18 29.65 -4.84
C GLU A 69 20.54 28.27 -4.67
N ILE A 70 19.53 28.20 -3.80
CA ILE A 70 18.72 27.01 -3.55
C ILE A 70 17.27 27.34 -3.91
N LEU A 71 16.68 26.53 -4.77
CA LEU A 71 15.26 26.55 -5.05
C LEU A 71 14.62 25.26 -4.53
N THR A 72 13.64 25.41 -3.63
CA THR A 72 12.74 24.36 -3.15
C THR A 72 11.36 24.51 -3.80
N LEU A 73 10.45 23.57 -3.56
CA LEU A 73 9.10 23.63 -4.17
C LEU A 73 8.35 24.91 -3.77
N GLU A 74 8.55 25.40 -2.54
CA GLU A 74 7.93 26.63 -2.04
C GLU A 74 8.29 27.88 -2.89
N GLY A 75 9.40 27.85 -3.63
CA GLY A 75 9.80 28.92 -4.54
C GLY A 75 9.19 28.83 -5.95
N ILE A 76 8.62 27.69 -6.32
CA ILE A 76 8.00 27.50 -7.65
C ILE A 76 6.56 28.02 -7.66
N GLY A 77 5.80 27.76 -6.60
CA GLY A 77 4.40 28.14 -6.49
C GLY A 77 3.83 27.83 -5.11
N SER A 78 2.60 28.29 -4.86
CA SER A 78 1.94 28.15 -3.55
C SER A 78 0.53 27.60 -3.69
N SER A 79 -0.07 27.20 -2.56
CA SER A 79 -1.48 26.76 -2.52
C SER A 79 -2.49 27.83 -2.96
N ARG A 80 -2.07 29.10 -3.16
CA ARG A 80 -2.91 30.19 -3.66
C ARG A 80 -2.61 30.58 -5.11
N SER A 81 -1.49 30.11 -5.64
CA SER A 81 -1.00 30.43 -6.98
C SER A 81 -0.11 29.27 -7.42
N LEU A 82 -0.76 28.26 -8.01
CA LEU A 82 -0.09 27.05 -8.45
C LEU A 82 0.65 27.29 -9.75
N HIS A 83 1.86 26.74 -9.85
CA HIS A 83 2.58 26.63 -11.12
C HIS A 83 1.88 25.59 -12.03
N PRO A 84 1.95 25.70 -13.38
CA PRO A 84 1.36 24.71 -14.30
C PRO A 84 1.74 23.25 -14.00
N LEU A 85 2.98 23.00 -13.55
CA LEU A 85 3.40 21.66 -13.05
C LEU A 85 2.58 21.20 -11.85
N GLN A 86 2.41 22.05 -10.83
CA GLN A 86 1.62 21.71 -9.63
C GLN A 86 0.16 21.44 -10.01
N GLN A 87 -0.42 22.26 -10.90
CA GLN A 87 -1.77 22.08 -11.40
C GLN A 87 -1.92 20.76 -12.19
N ALA A 88 -1.00 20.47 -13.10
CA ALA A 88 -1.05 19.24 -13.90
C ALA A 88 -0.93 17.98 -13.03
N PHE A 89 -0.09 17.98 -12.00
CA PHE A 89 0.02 16.86 -11.06
C PHE A 89 -1.30 16.59 -10.30
N ILE A 90 -2.06 17.65 -9.99
CA ILE A 90 -3.38 17.54 -9.37
C ILE A 90 -4.39 16.95 -10.37
N GLU A 91 -4.44 17.50 -11.58
CA GLU A 91 -5.43 17.13 -12.62
C GLU A 91 -5.27 15.69 -13.11
N THR A 92 -4.04 15.19 -13.25
CA THR A 92 -3.80 13.82 -13.75
C THR A 92 -3.85 12.75 -12.65
N GLY A 93 -4.04 13.15 -11.38
CA GLY A 93 -3.97 12.24 -10.25
C GLY A 93 -2.56 11.67 -10.01
N ALA A 94 -1.52 12.40 -10.37
CA ALA A 94 -0.12 12.01 -10.12
C ALA A 94 0.27 12.05 -8.63
N ILE A 95 -0.62 12.55 -7.77
CA ILE A 95 -0.39 12.69 -6.33
C ILE A 95 -1.16 11.61 -5.57
N GLN A 96 -0.44 10.59 -5.10
CA GLN A 96 -0.96 9.60 -4.14
C GLN A 96 -0.70 10.06 -2.70
N SER A 97 0.32 9.53 -2.01
CA SER A 97 0.71 10.04 -0.69
C SER A 97 1.21 11.46 -0.78
N GLY A 98 1.90 11.79 -1.89
CA GLY A 98 2.51 13.07 -2.16
C GLY A 98 3.92 13.25 -1.62
N TYR A 99 4.54 12.23 -1.01
CA TYR A 99 5.79 12.40 -0.25
C TYR A 99 6.94 12.88 -1.14
N ASN A 100 7.05 12.31 -2.35
CA ASN A 100 8.12 12.64 -3.31
C ASN A 100 7.67 13.59 -4.41
N THR A 101 6.39 13.98 -4.42
CA THR A 101 5.84 14.94 -5.39
C THR A 101 6.65 16.24 -5.46
N PRO A 102 7.11 16.84 -4.33
CA PRO A 102 7.97 18.02 -4.38
C PRO A 102 9.25 17.81 -5.21
N ALA A 103 9.96 16.70 -4.99
CA ALA A 103 11.19 16.38 -5.71
C ALA A 103 10.93 16.10 -7.19
N GLN A 104 9.85 15.38 -7.53
CA GLN A 104 9.45 15.15 -8.93
C GLN A 104 9.12 16.45 -9.66
N ILE A 105 8.39 17.37 -9.01
CA ILE A 105 8.07 18.69 -9.59
C ILE A 105 9.34 19.52 -9.78
N LEU A 106 10.30 19.49 -8.85
CA LEU A 106 11.59 20.19 -8.99
C LEU A 106 12.42 19.63 -10.14
N ALA A 107 12.51 18.30 -10.27
CA ALA A 107 13.18 17.63 -11.38
C ALA A 107 12.53 18.00 -12.72
N ALA A 108 11.20 17.96 -12.79
CA ALA A 108 10.45 18.38 -13.96
C ALA A 108 10.66 19.87 -14.30
N TYR A 109 10.64 20.74 -13.30
CA TYR A 109 10.90 22.16 -13.48
C TYR A 109 12.29 22.39 -14.10
N ALA A 110 13.32 21.74 -13.56
CA ALA A 110 14.68 21.85 -14.10
C ALA A 110 14.80 21.30 -15.54
N LEU A 111 14.07 20.24 -15.88
CA LEU A 111 13.97 19.75 -17.25
C LEU A 111 13.34 20.81 -18.16
N LEU A 112 12.16 21.33 -17.81
CA LEU A 112 11.39 22.24 -18.65
C LEU A 112 12.07 23.61 -18.86
N GLN A 113 12.92 24.05 -17.91
CA GLN A 113 13.77 25.23 -18.11
C GLN A 113 14.82 25.02 -19.22
N ARG A 114 15.26 23.78 -19.45
CA ARG A 114 16.29 23.45 -20.44
C ARG A 114 15.69 22.95 -21.76
N ASN A 115 14.62 22.18 -21.67
CA ASN A 115 13.87 21.63 -22.79
C ASN A 115 12.37 21.86 -22.58
N PRO A 116 11.79 22.95 -23.14
CA PRO A 116 10.36 23.23 -23.04
C PRO A 116 9.45 22.24 -23.80
N ASN A 117 10.03 21.37 -24.65
CA ASN A 117 9.29 20.37 -25.43
C ASN A 117 9.91 18.97 -25.29
N PRO A 118 9.91 18.39 -24.08
CA PRO A 118 10.54 17.10 -23.83
C PRO A 118 9.74 15.95 -24.43
N THR A 119 10.45 14.88 -24.78
CA THR A 119 9.85 13.57 -25.05
C THR A 119 9.50 12.85 -23.75
N GLU A 120 8.69 11.79 -23.81
CA GLU A 120 8.45 10.92 -22.65
C GLU A 120 9.75 10.34 -22.07
N ALA A 121 10.69 9.93 -22.94
CA ALA A 121 11.99 9.42 -22.52
C ALA A 121 12.80 10.48 -21.75
N ASP A 122 12.80 11.74 -22.20
CA ASP A 122 13.44 12.85 -21.49
C ASP A 122 12.84 13.05 -20.11
N VAL A 123 11.50 12.97 -20.00
CA VAL A 123 10.77 13.12 -18.72
C VAL A 123 11.12 11.97 -17.77
N ARG A 124 11.06 10.72 -18.24
CA ARG A 124 11.41 9.54 -17.44
C ARG A 124 12.84 9.62 -16.93
N ALA A 125 13.79 9.96 -17.81
CA ALA A 125 15.18 10.14 -17.43
C ALA A 125 15.37 11.26 -16.39
N ALA A 126 14.64 12.38 -16.52
CA ALA A 126 14.76 13.50 -15.60
C ALA A 126 14.27 13.18 -14.17
N ILE A 127 13.25 12.33 -14.03
CA ILE A 127 12.70 11.95 -12.72
C ILE A 127 13.22 10.60 -12.21
N ALA A 128 14.08 9.89 -12.97
CA ALA A 128 14.61 8.57 -12.60
C ALA A 128 15.37 8.55 -11.27
N GLY A 129 15.95 9.69 -10.87
CA GLY A 129 16.63 9.85 -9.58
C GLY A 129 15.70 10.08 -8.38
N VAL A 130 14.39 10.19 -8.60
CA VAL A 130 13.38 10.38 -7.55
C VAL A 130 12.50 9.13 -7.53
N LEU A 131 12.76 8.23 -6.57
CA LEU A 131 12.03 6.97 -6.46
C LEU A 131 10.56 7.23 -6.14
N ASP A 132 9.66 6.47 -6.74
CA ASP A 132 8.22 6.52 -6.49
C ASP A 132 7.70 5.10 -6.29
N ARG A 133 7.14 4.85 -5.10
CA ARG A 133 6.65 3.51 -4.73
C ARG A 133 5.15 3.34 -4.96
N GLU A 134 4.48 4.35 -5.53
CA GLU A 134 3.02 4.50 -5.51
C GLU A 134 2.41 4.64 -6.90
N THR A 135 3.00 5.44 -7.79
CA THR A 135 2.31 5.85 -9.02
C THR A 135 2.62 4.98 -10.24
N GLY A 136 3.66 4.14 -10.15
CA GLY A 136 4.23 3.48 -11.33
C GLY A 136 4.77 4.45 -12.39
N TYR A 137 5.02 5.71 -12.03
CA TYR A 137 5.54 6.80 -12.85
C TYR A 137 4.69 7.24 -14.06
N VAL A 138 3.63 6.50 -14.41
CA VAL A 138 2.74 6.81 -15.56
C VAL A 138 2.17 8.23 -15.45
N LYS A 139 1.53 8.53 -14.32
CA LYS A 139 0.85 9.81 -14.12
C LYS A 139 1.78 10.99 -13.89
N PRO A 140 2.88 10.88 -13.12
CA PRO A 140 3.90 11.92 -13.09
C PRO A 140 4.43 12.27 -14.48
N VAL A 141 4.73 11.27 -15.33
CA VAL A 141 5.18 11.52 -16.71
C VAL A 141 4.11 12.26 -17.51
N GLN A 142 2.85 11.80 -17.48
CA GLN A 142 1.73 12.47 -18.14
C GLN A 142 1.53 13.91 -17.63
N ALA A 143 1.67 14.15 -16.33
CA ALA A 143 1.54 15.48 -15.72
C ALA A 143 2.62 16.44 -16.23
N ILE A 144 3.86 15.98 -16.35
CA ILE A 144 4.99 16.81 -16.81
C ILE A 144 4.82 17.16 -18.29
N LEU A 145 4.44 16.20 -19.14
CA LEU A 145 4.15 16.44 -20.55
C LEU A 145 2.97 17.40 -20.73
N ARG A 146 1.90 17.22 -19.94
CA ARG A 146 0.73 18.11 -19.90
C ARG A 146 1.13 19.54 -19.52
N ALA A 147 1.90 19.70 -18.44
CA ALA A 147 2.39 21.01 -18.01
C ALA A 147 3.27 21.67 -19.07
N ALA A 148 4.13 20.91 -19.75
CA ALA A 148 4.95 21.41 -20.84
C ALA A 148 4.09 21.98 -21.99
N ALA A 149 3.04 21.26 -22.39
CA ALA A 149 2.09 21.73 -23.41
C ALA A 149 1.38 23.04 -22.99
N VAL A 150 0.86 23.09 -21.76
CA VAL A 150 0.24 24.31 -21.21
C VAL A 150 1.22 25.49 -21.19
N MET A 151 2.47 25.25 -20.78
CA MET A 151 3.52 26.28 -20.74
C MET A 151 3.91 26.79 -22.14
N ARG A 152 3.72 25.99 -23.19
CA ARG A 152 3.89 26.41 -24.60
C ARG A 152 2.67 27.15 -25.16
N GLY A 153 1.57 27.26 -24.40
CA GLY A 153 0.32 27.88 -24.84
C GLY A 153 -0.52 27.00 -25.76
N GLU A 154 -0.30 25.67 -25.71
CA GLU A 154 -1.14 24.71 -26.43
C GLU A 154 -2.50 24.56 -25.75
N ASP A 155 -3.53 24.25 -26.53
CA ASP A 155 -4.84 23.89 -26.00
C ASP A 155 -4.81 22.44 -25.53
N VAL A 156 -5.03 22.23 -24.23
CA VAL A 156 -4.91 20.93 -23.58
C VAL A 156 -6.28 20.52 -23.02
N PRO A 157 -6.88 19.43 -23.51
CA PRO A 157 -8.22 19.01 -23.09
C PRO A 157 -8.26 18.63 -21.60
N PRO A 158 -9.44 18.62 -20.96
CA PRO A 158 -9.62 18.04 -19.63
C PRO A 158 -9.06 16.61 -19.55
N TYR A 159 -8.52 16.25 -18.39
CA TYR A 159 -8.03 14.88 -18.15
C TYR A 159 -9.19 14.03 -17.64
N GLU A 160 -9.79 13.23 -18.52
CA GLU A 160 -10.97 12.41 -18.22
C GLU A 160 -10.72 10.93 -18.57
N PRO A 161 -11.34 9.97 -17.83
CA PRO A 161 -11.36 8.56 -18.21
C PRO A 161 -11.93 8.34 -19.62
N LEU A 162 -11.49 7.29 -20.31
CA LEU A 162 -12.11 6.87 -21.56
C LEU A 162 -13.31 5.97 -21.21
N GLU A 163 -14.53 6.48 -21.39
CA GLU A 163 -15.74 5.69 -21.20
C GLU A 163 -16.05 4.83 -22.44
N ARG A 164 -16.33 3.54 -22.24
CA ARG A 164 -16.94 2.66 -23.25
C ARG A 164 -18.08 1.86 -22.63
N ALA A 165 -19.27 1.92 -23.22
CA ALA A 165 -20.39 1.11 -22.78
C ALA A 165 -20.26 -0.35 -23.27
N ILE A 166 -20.56 -1.31 -22.40
CA ILE A 166 -20.93 -2.69 -22.76
C ILE A 166 -22.46 -2.84 -22.65
N PRO A 167 -23.13 -3.66 -23.49
CA PRO A 167 -22.55 -4.56 -24.48
C PRO A 167 -22.01 -3.79 -25.67
N ALA A 168 -20.82 -4.20 -26.10
CA ALA A 168 -20.21 -3.73 -27.33
C ALA A 168 -21.26 -3.66 -28.45
N PRO A 169 -21.56 -2.49 -29.04
CA PRO A 169 -22.42 -2.45 -30.22
C PRO A 169 -21.85 -3.40 -31.29
N PRO A 170 -22.68 -4.01 -32.15
CA PRO A 170 -22.18 -4.77 -33.30
C PRO A 170 -21.17 -3.89 -34.07
N GLY A 171 -19.92 -4.33 -34.13
CA GLY A 171 -18.82 -3.56 -34.75
C GLY A 171 -17.92 -2.75 -33.80
N LEU A 172 -18.18 -2.66 -32.48
CA LEU A 172 -17.16 -2.13 -31.53
C LEU A 172 -15.88 -2.96 -31.57
N PHE A 173 -16.06 -4.25 -31.84
CA PHE A 173 -15.02 -5.24 -32.06
C PHE A 173 -14.45 -5.24 -33.50
N GLU A 174 -14.93 -4.34 -34.37
CA GLU A 174 -14.42 -4.08 -35.72
C GLU A 174 -13.82 -2.66 -35.86
N SER A 175 -14.02 -1.79 -34.87
CA SER A 175 -13.33 -0.50 -34.73
C SER A 175 -11.88 -0.73 -34.32
N PRO A 176 -10.90 0.07 -34.80
CA PRO A 176 -9.55 0.04 -34.26
C PRO A 176 -9.61 0.20 -32.74
N TRP A 177 -8.88 -0.66 -32.04
CA TRP A 177 -8.71 -0.55 -30.59
C TRP A 177 -8.19 0.87 -30.30
N PRO A 178 -8.55 1.55 -29.18
CA PRO A 178 -8.09 2.91 -28.94
C PRO A 178 -6.57 2.97 -28.74
N PHE A 179 -5.94 1.80 -28.59
CA PHE A 179 -4.51 1.57 -28.50
C PHE A 179 -3.94 0.76 -29.67
N GLU A 180 -4.71 0.53 -30.75
CA GLU A 180 -4.07 0.15 -32.00
C GLU A 180 -3.20 1.34 -32.40
N PRO A 181 -1.87 1.16 -32.55
CA PRO A 181 -1.09 2.21 -33.16
C PRO A 181 -1.71 2.46 -34.53
N GLU A 182 -2.17 3.68 -34.78
CA GLU A 182 -2.24 4.13 -36.16
C GLU A 182 -0.87 3.77 -36.77
N ASN A 183 -0.91 3.13 -37.93
CA ASN A 183 0.29 2.73 -38.63
C ASN A 183 0.79 3.98 -39.37
N ASP A 184 1.04 5.07 -38.66
CA ASP A 184 1.69 6.26 -39.18
C ASP A 184 3.19 6.00 -39.21
N GLY A 185 3.59 5.24 -40.23
CA GLY A 185 4.94 5.32 -40.76
C GLY A 185 5.24 6.78 -41.10
N GLY A 186 5.89 7.48 -40.18
CA GLY A 186 6.19 8.90 -40.35
C GLY A 186 6.87 9.51 -39.13
N ASP A 187 8.12 9.91 -39.31
CA ASP A 187 8.77 10.98 -38.56
C ASP A 187 7.81 12.18 -38.45
N THR A 188 7.15 12.34 -37.31
CA THR A 188 6.31 13.52 -37.04
C THR A 188 6.54 14.02 -35.61
N GLY A 189 7.26 15.14 -35.53
CA GLY A 189 7.47 15.91 -34.29
C GLY A 189 6.20 16.58 -33.75
N SER A 190 5.13 15.82 -33.52
CA SER A 190 3.98 16.27 -32.73
C SER A 190 3.88 15.48 -31.44
N VAL A 191 4.25 16.15 -30.34
CA VAL A 191 4.12 15.69 -28.95
C VAL A 191 2.63 15.67 -28.59
N ARG A 192 1.89 14.68 -29.09
CA ARG A 192 0.57 14.36 -28.53
C ARG A 192 0.82 13.49 -27.32
N THR A 193 0.66 14.05 -26.13
CA THR A 193 0.59 13.29 -24.87
C THR A 193 -0.43 12.17 -25.07
N ARG A 194 0.01 10.92 -25.29
CA ARG A 194 -0.87 9.75 -25.19
C ARG A 194 -1.15 9.56 -23.70
N THR A 195 -2.05 10.39 -23.17
CA THR A 195 -2.75 10.04 -21.94
C THR A 195 -3.53 8.78 -22.28
N VAL A 196 -3.25 7.68 -21.59
CA VAL A 196 -4.11 6.50 -21.63
C VAL A 196 -4.88 6.53 -20.31
N PRO A 197 -6.05 7.18 -20.27
CA PRO A 197 -6.92 7.08 -19.11
C PRO A 197 -7.35 5.63 -18.95
N ALA A 198 -7.63 5.20 -17.73
CA ALA A 198 -8.22 3.90 -17.51
C ALA A 198 -9.48 3.75 -18.38
N LEU A 199 -9.52 2.67 -19.15
CA LEU A 199 -10.70 2.34 -19.93
C LEU A 199 -11.76 1.82 -18.97
N ILE A 200 -12.92 2.49 -18.91
CA ILE A 200 -14.05 2.04 -18.11
C ILE A 200 -15.02 1.32 -19.02
N VAL A 201 -15.37 0.10 -18.60
CA VAL A 201 -16.33 -0.75 -19.30
C VAL A 201 -17.48 -1.03 -18.34
N ALA A 202 -18.57 -0.26 -18.46
CA ALA A 202 -19.72 -0.34 -17.58
C ALA A 202 -20.94 -0.96 -18.29
N PRO A 203 -21.77 -1.75 -17.59
CA PRO A 203 -23.05 -2.23 -18.12
C PRO A 203 -24.07 -1.08 -18.23
N PRO A 204 -25.08 -1.18 -19.12
CA PRO A 204 -26.03 -0.09 -19.38
C PRO A 204 -26.94 0.25 -18.19
N GLU A 205 -26.95 -0.63 -17.19
CA GLU A 205 -27.80 -0.61 -16.01
C GLU A 205 -27.21 0.29 -14.90
N VAL A 206 -25.95 0.71 -15.04
CA VAL A 206 -25.31 1.64 -14.11
C VAL A 206 -25.82 3.04 -14.39
N ALA A 207 -26.63 3.58 -13.48
CA ALA A 207 -27.14 4.94 -13.59
C ALA A 207 -26.00 5.96 -13.53
N GLU A 208 -26.06 6.97 -14.41
CA GLU A 208 -25.15 8.11 -14.35
C GLU A 208 -25.28 8.84 -13.01
N ARG A 209 -24.14 9.19 -12.41
CA ARG A 209 -24.03 9.85 -11.12
C ARG A 209 -23.32 11.19 -11.26
N ARG A 210 -23.50 12.06 -10.28
CA ARG A 210 -22.98 13.44 -10.31
C ARG A 210 -21.50 13.48 -10.02
N VAL A 211 -21.05 12.75 -9.00
CA VAL A 211 -19.65 12.73 -8.57
C VAL A 211 -19.06 11.32 -8.46
N ILE A 212 -19.88 10.27 -8.33
CA ILE A 212 -19.40 8.87 -8.36
C ILE A 212 -19.02 8.48 -9.79
N GLY A 213 -17.88 7.82 -9.95
CA GLY A 213 -17.34 7.46 -11.28
C GLY A 213 -16.70 8.65 -12.01
N LYS A 214 -16.64 9.83 -11.37
CA LYS A 214 -16.06 11.04 -11.96
C LYS A 214 -14.63 11.29 -11.44
N PRO A 215 -13.76 11.94 -12.25
CA PRO A 215 -12.36 12.21 -11.91
C PRO A 215 -12.20 13.40 -10.94
N GLU A 216 -12.90 13.35 -9.81
CA GLU A 216 -12.84 14.43 -8.82
C GLU A 216 -11.40 14.61 -8.30
N PRO A 217 -10.86 15.85 -8.28
CA PRO A 217 -9.55 16.11 -7.73
C PRO A 217 -9.45 15.66 -6.27
N LYS A 218 -8.29 15.09 -5.91
CA LYS A 218 -8.06 14.63 -4.55
C LYS A 218 -8.21 15.81 -3.57
N VAL A 219 -8.99 15.63 -2.50
CA VAL A 219 -9.36 16.71 -1.56
C VAL A 219 -8.17 17.37 -0.85
N ASP A 220 -7.00 16.74 -0.91
CA ASP A 220 -5.75 17.24 -0.36
C ASP A 220 -4.64 17.49 -1.40
N ALA A 221 -4.94 17.38 -2.69
CA ALA A 221 -3.93 17.50 -3.74
C ALA A 221 -3.20 18.84 -3.68
N VAL A 222 -3.93 19.94 -3.45
CA VAL A 222 -3.36 21.31 -3.41
C VAL A 222 -2.31 21.45 -2.31
N LYS A 223 -2.55 20.93 -1.10
CA LYS A 223 -1.59 21.07 0.00
C LYS A 223 -0.34 20.20 -0.23
N LEU A 224 -0.49 19.05 -0.90
CA LEU A 224 0.62 18.18 -1.28
C LEU A 224 1.45 18.77 -2.41
N ALA A 225 0.82 19.24 -3.49
CA ALA A 225 1.47 19.89 -4.63
C ALA A 225 2.19 21.19 -4.26
N ALA A 226 1.74 21.86 -3.19
CA ALA A 226 2.35 23.06 -2.65
C ALA A 226 3.38 22.79 -1.53
N GLY A 227 3.69 21.54 -1.21
CA GLY A 227 4.71 21.17 -0.22
C GLY A 227 4.38 21.57 1.21
N LYS A 228 3.09 21.62 1.58
CA LYS A 228 2.68 22.01 2.95
C LYS A 228 3.14 20.97 3.99
N PRO A 229 3.41 21.40 5.24
CA PRO A 229 3.80 20.51 6.32
C PRO A 229 2.62 19.64 6.77
N VAL A 230 2.56 18.39 6.31
CA VAL A 230 1.41 17.50 6.52
C VAL A 230 1.79 16.09 6.97
N TYR A 231 3.07 15.71 6.89
CA TYR A 231 3.58 14.41 7.29
C TYR A 231 4.03 14.40 8.73
N THR A 232 4.36 13.22 9.26
CA THR A 232 4.59 13.08 10.70
C THR A 232 5.73 13.90 11.24
N ASP A 233 6.78 14.02 10.44
CA ASP A 233 7.96 14.78 10.78
C ASP A 233 7.83 16.30 10.52
N ASP A 234 6.75 16.76 9.92
CA ASP A 234 6.61 18.18 9.55
C ASP A 234 6.11 19.04 10.73
N ILE A 235 6.75 18.89 11.90
CA ILE A 235 6.50 19.66 13.11
C ILE A 235 7.80 19.86 13.88
N GLU A 236 8.01 21.07 14.41
CA GLU A 236 9.09 21.40 15.33
C GLU A 236 8.48 21.86 16.65
N MET A 237 8.96 21.33 17.78
CA MET A 237 8.51 21.73 19.11
C MET A 237 9.67 22.27 19.92
N LYS A 238 9.38 23.23 20.80
CA LYS A 238 10.38 23.76 21.73
C LYS A 238 10.93 22.60 22.57
N ASP A 239 12.25 22.56 22.72
CA ASP A 239 12.95 21.59 23.55
C ASP A 239 12.72 20.12 23.13
N MET A 240 12.33 19.86 21.87
CA MET A 240 12.16 18.52 21.32
C MET A 240 13.47 17.73 21.30
N LEU A 241 13.42 16.48 21.76
CA LEU A 241 14.55 15.56 21.77
C LEU A 241 14.48 14.61 20.57
N HIS A 242 15.64 14.11 20.15
CA HIS A 242 15.79 13.12 19.10
C HIS A 242 16.14 11.76 19.70
N ALA A 243 15.35 10.76 19.34
CA ALA A 243 15.56 9.39 19.76
C ALA A 243 16.46 8.62 18.79
N ALA A 244 17.21 7.67 19.33
CA ALA A 244 17.97 6.68 18.56
C ALA A 244 17.92 5.32 19.27
N MET A 245 18.01 4.23 18.50
CA MET A 245 17.91 2.85 19.01
C MET A 245 19.18 2.07 18.71
N LEU A 246 19.72 1.43 19.76
CA LEU A 246 20.73 0.39 19.64
C LEU A 246 20.02 -0.92 19.31
N THR A 247 20.49 -1.59 18.26
CA THR A 247 19.96 -2.88 17.80
C THR A 247 20.96 -4.01 18.01
N SER A 248 20.47 -5.25 18.04
CA SER A 248 21.30 -6.44 18.18
C SER A 248 22.16 -6.65 16.94
N PRO A 249 23.49 -6.86 17.11
CA PRO A 249 24.36 -7.32 16.03
C PRO A 249 24.30 -8.85 15.84
N HIS A 250 23.55 -9.57 16.67
CA HIS A 250 23.49 -11.03 16.68
C HIS A 250 22.09 -11.55 16.36
N ALA A 251 22.03 -12.62 15.55
CA ALA A 251 20.77 -13.26 15.20
C ALA A 251 20.10 -14.00 16.37
N HIS A 252 20.85 -14.41 17.39
CA HIS A 252 20.28 -15.04 18.58
C HIS A 252 21.24 -14.89 19.77
N ALA A 253 20.83 -14.18 20.81
CA ALA A 253 21.66 -13.99 22.00
C ALA A 253 20.85 -13.64 23.25
N ARG A 254 21.46 -13.83 24.42
CA ARG A 254 21.00 -13.26 25.70
C ARG A 254 21.92 -12.13 26.12
N ILE A 255 21.35 -11.01 26.54
CA ILE A 255 22.07 -9.92 27.17
C ILE A 255 22.38 -10.34 28.61
N THR A 256 23.66 -10.53 28.92
CA THR A 256 24.13 -10.93 30.26
C THR A 256 24.47 -9.71 31.13
N ARG A 257 24.93 -8.62 30.49
CA ARG A 257 25.16 -7.31 31.10
C ARG A 257 24.95 -6.22 30.06
N ILE A 258 24.41 -5.08 30.50
CA ILE A 258 24.31 -3.84 29.72
C ILE A 258 24.70 -2.66 30.60
N ASP A 259 25.65 -1.84 30.15
CA ASP A 259 26.14 -0.65 30.86
C ASP A 259 25.88 0.60 30.04
N THR A 260 25.04 1.48 30.61
CA THR A 260 24.60 2.74 29.99
C THR A 260 25.23 3.96 30.67
N SER A 261 26.14 3.78 31.63
CA SER A 261 26.65 4.86 32.47
C SER A 261 27.35 5.97 31.67
N ARG A 262 28.15 5.59 30.67
CA ARG A 262 28.86 6.53 29.79
C ARG A 262 27.91 7.28 28.87
N ALA A 263 26.92 6.59 28.30
CA ALA A 263 25.88 7.19 27.46
C ALA A 263 25.04 8.19 28.26
N LYS A 264 24.61 7.84 29.49
CA LYS A 264 23.86 8.73 30.39
C LYS A 264 24.67 9.96 30.83
N ALA A 265 26.00 9.86 30.89
CA ALA A 265 26.89 10.95 31.27
C ALA A 265 27.24 11.90 30.10
N LEU A 266 26.91 11.55 28.86
CA LEU A 266 27.20 12.38 27.69
C LEU A 266 26.34 13.66 27.73
N PRO A 267 26.94 14.88 27.66
CA PRO A 267 26.18 16.12 27.64
C PRO A 267 25.16 16.17 26.48
N GLY A 268 23.94 16.59 26.80
CA GLY A 268 22.82 16.64 25.86
C GLY A 268 22.00 15.34 25.78
N VAL A 269 22.41 14.26 26.47
CA VAL A 269 21.58 13.05 26.64
C VAL A 269 20.64 13.25 27.83
N HIS A 270 19.36 12.93 27.64
CA HIS A 270 18.31 13.10 28.65
C HIS A 270 17.75 11.77 29.17
N ALA A 271 17.79 10.71 28.37
CA ALA A 271 17.39 9.38 28.78
C ALA A 271 18.14 8.31 28.00
N VAL A 272 18.45 7.19 28.67
CA VAL A 272 18.89 5.94 28.06
C VAL A 272 18.10 4.83 28.76
N LEU A 273 17.25 4.13 28.01
CA LEU A 273 16.36 3.09 28.51
C LEU A 273 16.74 1.72 27.92
N THR A 274 16.72 0.71 28.77
CA THR A 274 16.99 -0.71 28.46
C THR A 274 15.82 -1.57 28.96
N TYR A 275 15.91 -2.89 28.78
CA TYR A 275 14.95 -3.84 29.37
C TYR A 275 14.85 -3.73 30.91
N GLN A 276 15.83 -3.08 31.57
CA GLN A 276 15.85 -2.89 33.03
C GLN A 276 14.99 -1.69 33.47
N ASP A 277 14.66 -0.78 32.55
CA ASP A 277 14.02 0.50 32.85
C ASP A 277 12.53 0.52 32.47
N VAL A 278 12.06 -0.44 31.67
CA VAL A 278 10.67 -0.52 31.17
C VAL A 278 9.95 -1.80 31.65
N PRO A 279 8.63 -1.77 31.87
CA PRO A 279 7.87 -2.96 32.23
C PRO A 279 7.93 -4.02 31.12
N ARG A 280 8.17 -5.28 31.52
CA ARG A 280 8.14 -6.41 30.59
C ARG A 280 6.70 -6.90 30.36
N VAL A 281 5.97 -6.21 29.49
CA VAL A 281 4.58 -6.55 29.12
C VAL A 281 4.57 -7.25 27.76
N LEU A 282 4.07 -8.49 27.75
CA LEU A 282 3.94 -9.29 26.53
C LEU A 282 2.84 -8.74 25.63
N TYR A 283 3.11 -8.61 24.33
CA TYR A 283 2.14 -8.15 23.34
C TYR A 283 2.40 -8.78 21.96
N ALA A 284 1.39 -8.64 21.09
CA ALA A 284 1.55 -8.76 19.64
C ALA A 284 1.50 -7.37 19.03
N SER A 285 2.45 -7.07 18.17
CA SER A 285 2.66 -5.75 17.60
C SER A 285 1.71 -5.42 16.44
N GLY A 286 1.16 -6.44 15.77
CA GLY A 286 0.20 -6.32 14.67
C GLY A 286 -1.04 -5.52 15.06
N GLY A 287 -1.34 -4.45 14.33
CA GLY A 287 -2.56 -3.68 14.49
C GLY A 287 -3.75 -4.43 13.90
N GLN A 288 -4.39 -5.25 14.72
CA GLN A 288 -5.55 -6.06 14.35
C GLN A 288 -6.71 -5.83 15.32
N SER A 289 -7.92 -6.27 14.93
CA SER A 289 -9.12 -6.15 15.77
C SER A 289 -8.97 -6.88 17.12
N TYR A 290 -9.73 -6.46 18.14
CA TYR A 290 -9.64 -7.03 19.48
C TYR A 290 -10.41 -8.36 19.58
N PRO A 291 -9.89 -9.37 20.32
CA PRO A 291 -8.54 -9.42 20.91
C PRO A 291 -7.46 -9.54 19.83
N ASN A 292 -6.29 -8.92 20.05
CA ASN A 292 -5.16 -9.09 19.13
C ASN A 292 -4.87 -10.59 18.96
N PRO A 293 -4.63 -11.07 17.74
CA PRO A 293 -4.20 -12.44 17.52
C PRO A 293 -2.93 -12.76 18.29
N LYS A 294 -2.92 -13.94 18.92
CA LYS A 294 -1.74 -14.54 19.54
C LYS A 294 -0.78 -15.04 18.45
N PRO A 295 0.52 -15.24 18.75
CA PRO A 295 1.17 -15.19 20.07
C PRO A 295 1.47 -13.77 20.60
N TYR A 296 1.58 -13.65 21.91
CA TYR A 296 2.09 -12.44 22.57
C TYR A 296 3.55 -12.67 22.97
N ASP A 297 4.45 -12.50 22.00
CA ASP A 297 5.84 -12.95 22.05
C ASP A 297 6.85 -11.80 21.97
N GLN A 298 6.38 -10.56 21.99
CA GLN A 298 7.20 -9.34 22.02
C GLN A 298 7.03 -8.56 23.32
N VAL A 299 8.03 -7.74 23.63
CA VAL A 299 8.05 -6.74 24.71
C VAL A 299 8.80 -5.50 24.19
N SER A 300 8.62 -4.33 24.79
CA SER A 300 9.24 -3.08 24.28
C SER A 300 10.76 -3.17 24.17
N LEU A 301 11.43 -3.71 25.21
CA LEU A 301 12.85 -4.03 25.25
C LEU A 301 13.02 -5.34 26.02
N ASP A 302 13.73 -6.32 25.45
CA ASP A 302 13.92 -7.65 26.05
C ASP A 302 15.39 -7.91 26.39
N TYR A 303 15.63 -8.87 27.28
CA TYR A 303 16.98 -9.35 27.60
C TYR A 303 17.44 -10.47 26.66
N LYS A 304 16.56 -10.95 25.76
CA LYS A 304 16.87 -11.93 24.72
C LYS A 304 16.58 -11.29 23.37
N VAL A 305 17.54 -11.38 22.46
CA VAL A 305 17.44 -10.87 21.09
C VAL A 305 17.40 -12.03 20.11
N ARG A 306 16.55 -11.93 19.07
CA ARG A 306 16.13 -13.07 18.24
C ARG A 306 16.38 -12.88 16.74
N HIS A 307 16.90 -11.73 16.32
CA HIS A 307 17.43 -11.48 14.98
C HIS A 307 18.44 -10.33 14.98
N VAL A 308 19.21 -10.18 13.90
CA VAL A 308 20.04 -8.99 13.66
C VAL A 308 19.10 -7.81 13.39
N GLY A 309 19.22 -6.73 14.16
CA GLY A 309 18.28 -5.61 14.13
C GLY A 309 17.26 -5.58 15.29
N ASP A 310 17.25 -6.58 16.17
CA ASP A 310 16.32 -6.64 17.31
C ASP A 310 16.61 -5.55 18.35
N ARG A 311 15.62 -5.16 19.17
CA ARG A 311 15.68 -3.96 20.03
C ARG A 311 16.53 -4.22 21.29
N VAL A 312 17.54 -3.38 21.55
CA VAL A 312 18.44 -3.51 22.72
C VAL A 312 18.27 -2.36 23.71
N ALA A 313 18.37 -1.12 23.24
CA ALA A 313 18.24 0.08 24.07
C ALA A 313 17.79 1.28 23.24
N VAL A 314 17.22 2.29 23.90
CA VAL A 314 16.83 3.56 23.27
C VAL A 314 17.37 4.76 24.03
N VAL A 315 17.74 5.80 23.29
CA VAL A 315 18.29 7.07 23.82
C VAL A 315 17.40 8.22 23.39
N ALA A 316 17.26 9.25 24.22
CA ALA A 316 16.79 10.58 23.80
C ALA A 316 17.84 11.66 24.10
N ALA A 317 18.18 12.48 23.10
CA ALA A 317 19.18 13.54 23.22
C ALA A 317 18.76 14.83 22.48
N GLU A 318 19.46 15.94 22.74
CA GLU A 318 19.17 17.25 22.15
C GLU A 318 19.35 17.31 20.62
N THR A 319 20.20 16.44 20.06
CA THR A 319 20.39 16.33 18.61
C THR A 319 20.51 14.87 18.15
N PRO A 320 20.22 14.56 16.88
CA PRO A 320 20.44 13.24 16.30
C PRO A 320 21.91 12.77 16.43
N GLU A 321 22.87 13.67 16.32
CA GLU A 321 24.30 13.37 16.42
C GLU A 321 24.67 12.93 17.84
N ILE A 322 24.17 13.63 18.86
CA ILE A 322 24.39 13.25 20.26
C ILE A 322 23.69 11.92 20.56
N ALA A 323 22.47 11.71 20.05
CA ALA A 323 21.74 10.45 20.21
C ALA A 323 22.53 9.26 19.62
N ARG A 324 23.09 9.40 18.42
CA ARG A 324 23.95 8.37 17.79
C ARG A 324 25.25 8.15 18.56
N ALA A 325 25.94 9.22 18.95
CA ALA A 325 27.16 9.13 19.74
C ALA A 325 26.93 8.43 21.10
N ALA A 326 25.76 8.63 21.71
CA ALA A 326 25.38 7.94 22.93
C ALA A 326 25.21 6.42 22.73
N LEU A 327 24.72 5.96 21.57
CA LEU A 327 24.59 4.52 21.29
C LEU A 327 25.97 3.82 21.31
N GLU A 328 27.01 4.48 20.77
CA GLU A 328 28.39 3.97 20.76
C GLU A 328 29.02 3.84 22.17
N LEU A 329 28.41 4.50 23.16
CA LEU A 329 28.87 4.48 24.56
C LEU A 329 28.14 3.43 25.42
N ILE A 330 27.19 2.69 24.84
CA ILE A 330 26.49 1.60 25.53
C ILE A 330 27.31 0.32 25.34
N GLU A 331 27.74 -0.29 26.44
CA GLU A 331 28.50 -1.53 26.43
C GLU A 331 27.56 -2.71 26.74
N VAL A 332 27.50 -3.70 25.85
CA VAL A 332 26.60 -4.86 25.98
C VAL A 332 27.38 -6.16 25.87
N ASP A 333 27.22 -7.03 26.88
CA ASP A 333 27.83 -8.35 26.93
C ASP A 333 26.79 -9.42 26.54
N TYR A 334 27.03 -10.13 25.44
CA TYR A 334 26.13 -11.14 24.90
C TYR A 334 26.61 -12.57 25.17
N GLU A 335 25.69 -13.43 25.59
CA GLU A 335 25.80 -14.88 25.40
C GLU A 335 25.19 -15.23 24.04
N ILE A 336 26.04 -15.52 23.05
CA ILE A 336 25.59 -15.89 21.69
C ILE A 336 24.97 -17.30 21.74
N LEU A 337 23.76 -17.43 21.20
CA LEU A 337 23.02 -18.68 21.11
C LEU A 337 23.04 -19.24 19.69
N PRO A 338 22.88 -20.57 19.50
CA PRO A 338 22.70 -21.14 18.17
C PRO A 338 21.47 -20.56 17.46
N ALA A 339 21.60 -20.21 16.17
CA ALA A 339 20.52 -19.65 15.35
C ALA A 339 20.10 -20.63 14.23
N VAL A 340 18.88 -20.48 13.73
CA VAL A 340 18.33 -21.23 12.59
C VAL A 340 17.57 -20.29 11.65
N PHE A 341 17.87 -20.38 10.35
CA PHE A 341 17.34 -19.46 9.33
C PHE A 341 16.41 -20.15 8.33
N ASP A 342 16.64 -21.43 8.08
CA ASP A 342 15.78 -22.24 7.21
C ASP A 342 14.57 -22.76 7.99
N PRO A 343 13.33 -22.51 7.51
CA PRO A 343 12.13 -22.91 8.24
C PRO A 343 11.91 -24.43 8.28
N GLU A 344 12.39 -25.19 7.29
CA GLU A 344 12.27 -26.66 7.31
C GLU A 344 13.20 -27.26 8.38
N ALA A 345 14.40 -26.70 8.53
CA ALA A 345 15.34 -27.05 9.58
C ALA A 345 14.84 -26.62 10.98
N ALA A 346 14.22 -25.43 11.09
CA ALA A 346 13.72 -24.90 12.35
C ALA A 346 12.64 -25.77 13.00
N MET A 347 11.87 -26.52 12.21
CA MET A 347 10.85 -27.45 12.70
C MET A 347 11.35 -28.84 13.07
N GLN A 348 12.62 -29.16 12.82
CA GLN A 348 13.16 -30.47 13.14
C GLN A 348 13.45 -30.64 14.63
N PRO A 349 13.32 -31.87 15.19
CA PRO A 349 13.76 -32.16 16.54
C PRO A 349 15.23 -31.80 16.77
N GLY A 350 15.52 -31.04 17.83
CA GLY A 350 16.88 -30.60 18.18
C GLY A 350 17.32 -29.29 17.53
N ALA A 351 16.47 -28.64 16.73
CA ALA A 351 16.70 -27.28 16.28
C ALA A 351 16.79 -26.29 17.47
N PRO A 352 17.52 -25.16 17.33
CA PRO A 352 17.55 -24.14 18.36
C PRO A 352 16.14 -23.61 18.68
N VAL A 353 15.79 -23.52 19.97
CA VAL A 353 14.49 -22.99 20.41
C VAL A 353 14.55 -21.47 20.54
N ILE A 354 13.82 -20.77 19.67
CA ILE A 354 13.86 -19.30 19.59
C ILE A 354 13.08 -18.67 20.76
N HIS A 355 11.89 -19.19 21.04
CA HIS A 355 11.04 -18.75 22.15
C HIS A 355 10.97 -19.81 23.24
N ASP A 356 11.90 -19.72 24.19
CA ASP A 356 12.02 -20.64 25.34
C ASP A 356 11.42 -20.09 26.64
N ASP A 357 10.82 -18.89 26.61
CA ASP A 357 10.10 -18.32 27.75
C ASP A 357 8.72 -18.99 27.88
N PRO A 358 8.44 -19.70 28.99
CA PRO A 358 7.16 -20.37 29.20
C PRO A 358 5.99 -19.39 29.38
N ASN A 359 6.26 -18.11 29.66
CA ASN A 359 5.22 -17.09 29.87
C ASN A 359 4.63 -16.56 28.56
N VAL A 360 5.30 -16.76 27.42
CA VAL A 360 4.77 -16.36 26.10
C VAL A 360 3.54 -17.18 25.79
N GLU A 361 2.40 -16.55 25.52
CA GLU A 361 1.15 -17.25 25.25
C GLU A 361 0.94 -17.54 23.77
N GLY A 362 0.31 -18.67 23.45
CA GLY A 362 -0.27 -18.93 22.13
C GLY A 362 0.67 -19.51 21.06
N ILE A 363 1.85 -19.99 21.44
CA ILE A 363 2.72 -20.78 20.55
C ILE A 363 2.25 -22.24 20.52
N TYR A 364 2.07 -22.81 19.32
CA TYR A 364 1.61 -24.19 19.10
C TYR A 364 2.63 -25.24 19.58
N ASP A 365 3.86 -25.24 19.06
CA ASP A 365 4.94 -26.13 19.48
C ASP A 365 6.28 -25.38 19.53
N ARG A 366 6.65 -24.93 20.74
CA ARG A 366 7.91 -24.23 20.99
C ARG A 366 9.14 -25.08 20.67
N GLN A 367 9.09 -26.40 20.92
CA GLN A 367 10.26 -27.27 20.74
C GLN A 367 10.60 -27.50 19.28
N ARG A 368 9.65 -27.22 18.39
CA ARG A 368 9.82 -27.26 16.93
C ARG A 368 9.66 -25.88 16.29
N ASN A 369 9.71 -24.80 17.08
CA ASN A 369 9.54 -23.44 16.56
C ASN A 369 8.24 -23.22 15.74
N ILE A 370 7.20 -24.05 15.91
CA ILE A 370 5.93 -23.92 15.19
C ILE A 370 5.04 -22.96 15.99
N VAL A 371 4.78 -21.79 15.41
CA VAL A 371 3.94 -20.74 15.96
C VAL A 371 2.47 -21.16 15.93
N HIS A 372 2.02 -21.62 14.75
CA HIS A 372 0.68 -22.09 14.49
C HIS A 372 0.71 -23.31 13.58
N HIS A 373 -0.18 -24.25 13.83
CA HIS A 373 -0.55 -25.31 12.90
C HIS A 373 -2.00 -25.06 12.48
N ILE A 374 -2.22 -24.89 11.18
CA ILE A 374 -3.53 -24.59 10.58
C ILE A 374 -3.93 -25.80 9.74
N GLU A 375 -5.12 -26.34 9.97
CA GLU A 375 -5.68 -27.41 9.16
C GLU A 375 -7.15 -27.13 8.87
N ALA A 376 -7.54 -27.26 7.61
CA ALA A 376 -8.91 -27.11 7.14
C ALA A 376 -9.19 -28.08 5.99
N GLU A 377 -10.35 -28.71 5.99
CA GLU A 377 -10.76 -29.67 4.96
C GLU A 377 -12.25 -29.47 4.63
N VAL A 378 -12.58 -29.52 3.34
CA VAL A 378 -13.94 -29.42 2.81
C VAL A 378 -14.13 -30.43 1.69
N GLY A 379 -15.27 -31.13 1.69
CA GLY A 379 -15.65 -32.12 0.68
C GLY A 379 -15.29 -33.57 1.05
N ASP A 380 -15.59 -34.51 0.14
CA ASP A 380 -15.30 -35.95 0.31
C ASP A 380 -14.03 -36.34 -0.46
N ALA A 381 -12.93 -36.52 0.28
CA ALA A 381 -11.63 -36.88 -0.27
C ALA A 381 -11.70 -38.15 -1.15
N GLY A 382 -12.31 -39.21 -0.64
CA GLY A 382 -12.34 -40.51 -1.31
C GLY A 382 -13.13 -40.46 -2.61
N ALA A 383 -14.28 -39.79 -2.58
CA ALA A 383 -15.14 -39.65 -3.75
C ALA A 383 -14.53 -38.76 -4.84
N GLN A 384 -13.82 -37.69 -4.48
CA GLN A 384 -13.24 -36.79 -5.48
C GLN A 384 -11.90 -37.29 -6.03
N TRP A 385 -11.01 -37.83 -5.19
CA TRP A 385 -9.76 -38.43 -5.68
C TRP A 385 -10.01 -39.62 -6.61
N ALA A 386 -11.08 -40.40 -6.39
CA ALA A 386 -11.47 -41.49 -7.28
C ALA A 386 -11.92 -41.03 -8.68
N LYS A 387 -12.28 -39.75 -8.86
CA LYS A 387 -12.62 -39.18 -10.17
C LYS A 387 -11.40 -38.62 -10.91
N ALA A 388 -10.26 -38.44 -10.24
CA ALA A 388 -9.07 -37.90 -10.86
C ALA A 388 -8.43 -38.94 -11.79
N ASP A 389 -8.36 -38.63 -13.08
CA ASP A 389 -7.64 -39.46 -14.07
C ASP A 389 -6.13 -39.23 -13.97
N ARG A 390 -5.71 -38.02 -13.55
CA ARG A 390 -4.32 -37.61 -13.37
C ARG A 390 -4.16 -36.81 -12.08
N ILE A 391 -2.99 -36.96 -11.45
CA ILE A 391 -2.59 -36.22 -10.26
C ILE A 391 -1.31 -35.45 -10.59
N PHE A 392 -1.28 -34.19 -10.18
CA PHE A 392 -0.14 -33.28 -10.38
C PHE A 392 0.35 -32.77 -9.04
N GLU A 393 1.67 -32.71 -8.87
CA GLU A 393 2.33 -32.24 -7.65
C GLU A 393 3.42 -31.23 -7.99
N GLY A 394 3.56 -30.18 -7.19
CA GLY A 394 4.59 -29.15 -7.38
C GLY A 394 4.95 -28.45 -6.08
N GLU A 395 6.24 -28.14 -5.90
CA GLU A 395 6.75 -27.28 -4.84
C GLU A 395 7.19 -25.94 -5.45
N TYR A 396 6.79 -24.85 -4.80
CA TYR A 396 7.05 -23.48 -5.22
C TYR A 396 7.62 -22.69 -4.05
N ARG A 397 8.51 -21.74 -4.35
CA ARG A 397 9.20 -20.95 -3.32
C ARG A 397 9.10 -19.47 -3.61
N VAL A 398 8.78 -18.71 -2.58
CA VAL A 398 8.73 -17.25 -2.62
C VAL A 398 9.46 -16.67 -1.41
N HIS A 399 10.09 -15.52 -1.61
CA HIS A 399 11.08 -14.95 -0.70
C HIS A 399 10.59 -13.70 0.03
N GLN A 400 11.44 -13.18 0.93
CA GLN A 400 11.18 -11.99 1.73
C GLN A 400 11.52 -10.72 0.95
N VAL A 401 10.62 -9.73 1.00
CA VAL A 401 10.78 -8.41 0.36
C VAL A 401 10.27 -7.29 1.24
N GLN A 402 10.87 -6.11 1.09
CA GLN A 402 10.55 -4.90 1.84
C GLN A 402 9.49 -4.06 1.11
N GLN A 403 8.56 -3.49 1.86
CA GLN A 403 7.51 -2.55 1.41
C GLN A 403 8.15 -1.34 0.74
N ALA A 404 9.26 -0.88 1.32
CA ALA A 404 10.07 0.24 0.82
C ALA A 404 9.28 1.55 0.70
N SER A 405 8.47 1.88 1.71
CA SER A 405 7.85 3.21 1.81
C SER A 405 8.92 4.28 1.85
N ILE A 406 8.71 5.38 1.11
CA ILE A 406 9.74 6.41 0.99
C ILE A 406 9.81 7.24 2.26
N GLU A 407 8.69 7.52 2.92
CA GLU A 407 8.70 7.97 4.31
C GLU A 407 9.02 6.78 5.24
N PRO A 408 10.11 6.83 6.02
CA PRO A 408 10.37 5.86 7.08
C PRO A 408 9.31 5.88 8.18
N HIS A 409 9.37 4.93 9.11
CA HIS A 409 8.60 5.00 10.34
C HIS A 409 9.10 6.18 11.17
N VAL A 410 8.18 7.06 11.52
CA VAL A 410 8.44 8.23 12.35
C VAL A 410 7.28 8.46 13.31
N VAL A 411 7.63 8.83 14.54
CA VAL A 411 6.69 9.16 15.61
C VAL A 411 7.18 10.37 16.39
N VAL A 412 6.25 11.25 16.76
CA VAL A 412 6.50 12.36 17.69
C VAL A 412 5.54 12.22 18.87
N THR A 413 6.05 12.26 20.10
CA THR A 413 5.22 12.16 21.31
C THR A 413 5.45 13.35 22.25
N TRP A 414 4.41 13.81 22.95
CA TRP A 414 4.48 14.90 23.93
C TRP A 414 3.31 14.85 24.93
N TRP A 415 3.38 15.66 25.97
CA TRP A 415 2.26 15.90 26.91
C TRP A 415 1.45 17.12 26.47
N ASP A 416 0.14 16.98 26.27
CA ASP A 416 -0.75 18.12 26.02
C ASP A 416 -1.11 18.89 27.30
N GLU A 417 -1.90 19.94 27.14
CA GLU A 417 -2.32 20.85 28.21
C GLU A 417 -3.19 20.18 29.31
N ASP A 418 -3.74 18.99 29.03
CA ASP A 418 -4.53 18.17 29.95
C ASP A 418 -3.71 16.99 30.53
N ASP A 419 -2.38 17.05 30.45
CA ASP A 419 -1.44 16.00 30.81
C ASP A 419 -1.69 14.68 30.06
N ARG A 420 -2.22 14.69 28.83
CA ARG A 420 -2.40 13.46 28.03
C ARG A 420 -1.19 13.24 27.14
N LEU A 421 -0.80 11.98 26.99
CA LEU A 421 0.26 11.59 26.08
C LEU A 421 -0.31 11.62 24.65
N VAL A 422 0.14 12.59 23.87
CA VAL A 422 -0.17 12.68 22.46
C VAL A 422 0.89 11.94 21.65
N ILE A 423 0.45 11.16 20.68
CA ILE A 423 1.29 10.38 19.77
C ILE A 423 0.92 10.73 18.33
N ARG A 424 1.79 11.50 17.67
CA ARG A 424 1.76 11.73 16.22
C ARG A 424 2.39 10.55 15.50
N THR A 425 1.54 9.72 14.90
CA THR A 425 1.81 8.48 14.16
C THR A 425 1.98 8.59 12.65
N SER A 426 3.07 8.13 12.03
CA SER A 426 2.96 7.59 10.66
C SER A 426 2.42 6.13 10.71
N THR A 427 1.11 5.96 10.90
CA THR A 427 0.47 4.63 11.12
C THR A 427 -0.81 4.42 10.30
N GLN A 428 -1.08 3.20 9.86
CA GLN A 428 -2.32 2.79 9.20
C GLN A 428 -3.48 2.54 10.20
N VAL A 429 -3.17 2.38 11.50
CA VAL A 429 -4.06 1.76 12.50
C VAL A 429 -4.08 2.54 13.84
N PRO A 430 -4.37 3.85 13.85
CA PRO A 430 -4.19 4.71 15.03
C PRO A 430 -5.02 4.27 16.25
N PHE A 431 -6.22 3.73 16.05
CA PHE A 431 -7.06 3.21 17.15
C PHE A 431 -6.46 1.94 17.77
N HIS A 432 -5.84 1.08 16.96
CA HIS A 432 -5.13 -0.11 17.47
C HIS A 432 -3.87 0.31 18.22
N VAL A 433 -3.07 1.24 17.69
CA VAL A 433 -1.91 1.81 18.40
C VAL A 433 -2.30 2.30 19.79
N ARG A 434 -3.36 3.12 19.91
CA ARG A 434 -3.82 3.65 21.21
C ARG A 434 -4.15 2.54 22.21
N ARG A 435 -4.81 1.47 21.76
CA ARG A 435 -5.18 0.34 22.60
C ARG A 435 -3.96 -0.48 23.02
N MET A 436 -3.07 -0.78 22.08
CA MET A 436 -1.92 -1.67 22.29
C MET A 436 -0.85 -1.03 23.15
N ILE A 437 -0.61 0.28 22.99
CA ILE A 437 0.44 0.98 23.73
C ILE A 437 0.08 1.23 25.19
N ALA A 438 -1.21 1.42 25.50
CA ALA A 438 -1.71 1.73 26.84
C ALA A 438 -1.16 0.81 27.95
N PRO A 439 -1.23 -0.54 27.83
CA PRO A 439 -0.63 -1.43 28.82
C PRO A 439 0.90 -1.38 28.86
N LEU A 440 1.59 -1.13 27.74
CA LEU A 440 3.05 -1.09 27.68
C LEU A 440 3.61 0.09 28.47
N VAL A 441 2.98 1.26 28.34
CA VAL A 441 3.41 2.49 29.03
C VAL A 441 2.73 2.71 30.38
N GLY A 442 1.84 1.80 30.80
CA GLY A 442 1.16 1.85 32.09
C GLY A 442 0.16 3.01 32.23
N LEU A 443 -0.43 3.48 31.13
CA LEU A 443 -1.42 4.57 31.11
C LEU A 443 -2.80 4.06 30.71
N PRO A 444 -3.90 4.58 31.29
CA PRO A 444 -5.24 4.25 30.82
C PRO A 444 -5.47 4.89 29.43
N VAL A 445 -6.25 4.23 28.56
CA VAL A 445 -6.55 4.69 27.19
C VAL A 445 -6.97 6.16 27.13
N LYS A 446 -7.77 6.65 28.09
CA LYS A 446 -8.21 8.05 28.17
C LYS A 446 -7.08 9.08 28.30
N ARG A 447 -5.90 8.68 28.79
CA ARG A 447 -4.69 9.51 28.92
C ARG A 447 -3.85 9.52 27.64
N ILE A 448 -4.30 8.86 26.58
CA ILE A 448 -3.55 8.73 25.32
C ILE A 448 -4.40 9.24 24.16
N ARG A 449 -3.81 10.05 23.30
CA ARG A 449 -4.40 10.49 22.03
C ARG A 449 -3.44 10.16 20.91
N VAL A 450 -3.90 9.39 19.93
CA VAL A 450 -3.14 9.12 18.71
C VAL A 450 -3.70 9.97 17.57
N ILE A 451 -2.81 10.67 16.87
CA ILE A 451 -3.10 11.52 15.72
C ILE A 451 -2.37 10.93 14.52
N LYS A 452 -3.10 10.67 13.43
CA LYS A 452 -2.53 10.26 12.13
C LYS A 452 -2.63 11.41 11.13
N PRO A 453 -1.48 12.03 10.79
CA PRO A 453 -1.38 12.94 9.64
C PRO A 453 -1.05 12.20 8.35
N ARG A 454 -0.67 12.90 7.28
CA ARG A 454 -0.37 12.21 6.01
C ARG A 454 0.79 11.23 6.19
N ILE A 455 0.71 10.14 5.43
CA ILE A 455 1.66 9.03 5.47
C ILE A 455 2.28 8.93 4.07
N GLY A 456 3.60 8.95 3.97
CA GLY A 456 4.35 8.80 2.72
C GLY A 456 4.54 7.34 2.29
N GLY A 457 3.42 6.64 2.14
CA GLY A 457 3.35 5.21 1.84
C GLY A 457 3.43 4.34 3.10
N GLY A 458 2.74 3.20 3.07
CA GLY A 458 2.73 2.22 4.16
C GLY A 458 2.66 0.77 3.66
N PHE A 459 1.76 0.50 2.72
CA PHE A 459 1.65 -0.80 2.02
C PHE A 459 1.50 -2.02 2.94
N GLY A 460 1.03 -1.84 4.17
CA GLY A 460 0.95 -2.87 5.22
C GLY A 460 2.05 -2.76 6.27
N GLY A 461 3.22 -2.20 5.94
CA GLY A 461 4.34 -2.06 6.88
C GLY A 461 4.01 -1.17 8.08
N LYS A 462 3.10 -0.21 7.89
CA LYS A 462 2.61 0.71 8.93
C LYS A 462 1.29 0.23 9.58
N GLN A 463 0.89 -1.02 9.35
CA GLN A 463 -0.21 -1.67 10.09
C GLN A 463 0.25 -2.14 11.49
N GLU A 464 1.50 -1.92 11.85
CA GLU A 464 2.09 -2.39 13.09
C GLU A 464 2.51 -1.24 14.01
N MET A 465 2.50 -1.49 15.32
CA MET A 465 3.14 -0.60 16.29
C MET A 465 4.61 -1.02 16.46
N LEU A 466 5.52 -0.16 16.00
CA LEU A 466 6.95 -0.48 15.92
C LEU A 466 7.81 0.39 16.85
N ILE A 467 7.61 1.71 16.87
CA ILE A 467 8.45 2.63 17.65
C ILE A 467 7.66 3.56 18.56
N GLU A 468 6.34 3.50 18.49
CA GLU A 468 5.44 4.32 19.27
C GLU A 468 5.65 4.10 20.77
N ASP A 469 5.80 2.85 21.19
CA ASP A 469 6.03 2.46 22.58
C ASP A 469 7.36 3.00 23.11
N LEU A 470 8.43 2.85 22.33
CA LEU A 470 9.76 3.35 22.65
C LEU A 470 9.80 4.88 22.77
N CYS A 471 9.18 5.59 21.81
CA CYS A 471 9.10 7.05 21.84
C CYS A 471 8.27 7.54 23.03
N ALA A 472 7.14 6.88 23.31
CA ALA A 472 6.31 7.18 24.48
C ALA A 472 7.07 6.98 25.80
N HIS A 473 7.82 5.89 25.95
CA HIS A 473 8.66 5.65 27.13
C HIS A 473 9.70 6.76 27.34
N LEU A 474 10.33 7.23 26.27
CA LEU A 474 11.28 8.35 26.33
C LEU A 474 10.61 9.67 26.74
N THR A 475 9.42 9.97 26.21
CA THR A 475 8.64 11.16 26.62
C THR A 475 8.20 11.08 28.08
N ILE A 476 7.81 9.90 28.55
CA ILE A 476 7.48 9.67 29.96
C ILE A 476 8.72 9.87 30.85
N ALA A 477 9.87 9.32 30.44
CA ALA A 477 11.11 9.40 31.22
C ALA A 477 11.68 10.84 31.28
N THR A 478 11.50 11.63 30.21
CA THR A 478 12.13 12.96 30.09
C THR A 478 11.17 14.12 30.40
N GLY A 479 9.86 13.91 30.29
CA GLY A 479 8.86 14.97 30.37
C GLY A 479 8.90 15.97 29.19
N ARG A 480 9.67 15.68 28.13
CA ARG A 480 9.87 16.55 26.96
C ARG A 480 9.30 15.90 25.70
N PRO A 481 8.96 16.68 24.66
CA PRO A 481 8.61 16.12 23.37
C PRO A 481 9.77 15.29 22.80
N VAL A 482 9.47 14.11 22.25
CA VAL A 482 10.46 13.23 21.63
C VAL A 482 10.05 12.88 20.21
N ARG A 483 10.99 13.00 19.27
CA ARG A 483 10.90 12.54 17.89
C ARG A 483 11.74 11.28 17.71
N PHE A 484 11.15 10.23 17.16
CA PHE A 484 11.87 9.00 16.79
C PHE A 484 11.56 8.66 15.33
N GLU A 485 12.59 8.63 14.50
CA GLU A 485 12.54 8.25 13.09
C GLU A 485 13.54 7.10 12.85
N TYR A 486 13.10 6.06 12.15
CA TYR A 486 13.99 4.99 11.70
C TYR A 486 14.96 5.48 10.63
N SER A 487 16.20 4.96 10.68
CA SER A 487 17.08 5.00 9.53
C SER A 487 16.54 4.14 8.39
N ARG A 488 17.01 4.37 7.15
CA ARG A 488 16.63 3.48 6.04
C ARG A 488 17.09 2.05 6.31
N GLU A 489 18.26 1.86 6.91
CA GLU A 489 18.75 0.55 7.32
C GLU A 489 17.83 -0.12 8.37
N GLN A 490 17.29 0.64 9.33
CA GLN A 490 16.34 0.12 10.31
C GLN A 490 15.01 -0.31 9.68
N GLU A 491 14.59 0.29 8.56
CA GLU A 491 13.45 -0.24 7.80
C GLU A 491 13.70 -1.68 7.33
N PHE A 492 14.92 -2.04 6.91
CA PHE A 492 15.24 -3.39 6.46
C PHE A 492 15.53 -4.37 7.61
N THR A 493 16.08 -3.88 8.72
CA THR A 493 16.56 -4.75 9.80
C THR A 493 15.59 -4.87 10.97
N SER A 494 14.76 -3.86 11.23
CA SER A 494 13.91 -3.76 12.43
C SER A 494 12.42 -3.56 12.14
N ALA A 495 12.05 -3.10 10.94
CA ALA A 495 10.64 -3.00 10.54
C ALA A 495 10.08 -4.36 10.06
N ARG A 496 9.06 -4.33 9.22
CA ARG A 496 8.39 -5.52 8.70
C ARG A 496 8.63 -5.68 7.22
N SER A 497 8.42 -6.89 6.74
CA SER A 497 8.58 -7.31 5.35
C SER A 497 7.46 -8.29 4.94
N ARG A 498 7.45 -8.77 3.70
CA ARG A 498 6.57 -9.87 3.28
C ARG A 498 7.02 -11.21 3.88
N HIS A 499 6.06 -12.07 4.22
CA HIS A 499 6.34 -13.46 4.64
C HIS A 499 6.83 -14.31 3.46
N PRO A 500 8.02 -14.95 3.53
CA PRO A 500 8.40 -16.00 2.61
C PRO A 500 7.64 -17.31 2.89
N GLN A 501 7.42 -18.11 1.84
CA GLN A 501 6.65 -19.35 1.91
C GLN A 501 7.25 -20.44 1.02
N ILE A 502 7.14 -21.69 1.47
CA ILE A 502 7.30 -22.89 0.66
C ILE A 502 5.89 -23.48 0.48
N LEU A 503 5.42 -23.59 -0.77
CA LEU A 503 4.06 -24.01 -1.09
C LEU A 503 4.11 -25.32 -1.86
N ARG A 504 3.36 -26.32 -1.42
CA ARG A 504 3.25 -27.63 -2.07
C ARG A 504 1.81 -27.88 -2.48
N PHE A 505 1.56 -27.97 -3.78
CA PHE A 505 0.26 -28.30 -4.33
C PHE A 505 0.19 -29.77 -4.73
N LYS A 506 -0.99 -30.36 -4.54
CA LYS A 506 -1.39 -31.64 -5.12
C LYS A 506 -2.80 -31.52 -5.68
N THR A 507 -2.95 -31.71 -6.99
CA THR A 507 -4.23 -31.47 -7.69
C THR A 507 -4.65 -32.71 -8.49
N GLY A 508 -5.90 -33.15 -8.29
CA GLY A 508 -6.54 -34.21 -9.04
C GLY A 508 -7.40 -33.64 -10.16
N VAL A 509 -7.17 -34.10 -11.39
CA VAL A 509 -7.82 -33.59 -12.59
C VAL A 509 -8.34 -34.74 -13.45
N THR A 510 -9.53 -34.58 -14.01
CA THR A 510 -10.10 -35.51 -14.98
C THR A 510 -9.43 -35.36 -16.36
N GLN A 511 -9.65 -36.32 -17.26
CA GLN A 511 -9.10 -36.31 -18.61
C GLN A 511 -9.64 -35.15 -19.46
N ASP A 512 -10.85 -34.67 -19.18
CA ASP A 512 -11.42 -33.46 -19.77
C ASP A 512 -11.00 -32.18 -19.05
N GLY A 513 -10.08 -32.23 -18.08
CA GLY A 513 -9.49 -31.03 -17.49
C GLY A 513 -10.33 -30.38 -16.39
N GLN A 514 -11.25 -31.09 -15.76
CA GLN A 514 -11.96 -30.63 -14.56
C GLN A 514 -11.13 -30.92 -13.31
N ILE A 515 -10.89 -29.92 -12.49
CA ILE A 515 -10.29 -30.08 -11.16
C ILE A 515 -11.35 -30.63 -10.21
N VAL A 516 -11.04 -31.76 -9.58
CA VAL A 516 -11.95 -32.46 -8.66
C VAL A 516 -11.46 -32.43 -7.21
N ALA A 517 -10.15 -32.35 -7.00
CA ALA A 517 -9.50 -32.38 -5.70
C ALA A 517 -8.26 -31.47 -5.69
N ALA A 518 -8.04 -30.73 -4.61
CA ALA A 518 -6.84 -29.93 -4.40
C ALA A 518 -6.39 -29.99 -2.93
N GLU A 519 -5.08 -30.15 -2.73
CA GLU A 519 -4.44 -30.04 -1.42
C GLU A 519 -3.32 -28.99 -1.51
N LEU A 520 -3.21 -28.15 -0.48
CA LEU A 520 -2.16 -27.15 -0.34
C LEU A 520 -1.51 -27.28 1.03
N TYR A 521 -0.21 -27.60 1.03
CA TYR A 521 0.65 -27.55 2.22
C TYR A 521 1.58 -26.34 2.16
N ILE A 522 1.60 -25.51 3.21
CA ILE A 522 2.48 -24.34 3.31
C ILE A 522 3.37 -24.43 4.53
N ILE A 523 4.67 -24.16 4.33
CA ILE A 523 5.57 -23.75 5.41
C ILE A 523 5.73 -22.24 5.33
N GLY A 524 5.15 -21.52 6.29
CA GLY A 524 5.17 -20.06 6.36
C GLY A 524 6.22 -19.59 7.36
N ASN A 525 7.27 -18.91 6.90
CA ASN A 525 8.29 -18.39 7.80
C ASN A 525 7.87 -17.01 8.34
N THR A 526 7.77 -16.89 9.67
CA THR A 526 7.38 -15.65 10.37
C THR A 526 8.57 -14.97 11.06
N GLY A 527 9.80 -15.33 10.71
CA GLY A 527 11.00 -14.75 11.31
C GLY A 527 11.00 -14.88 12.83
N ALA A 528 11.55 -13.89 13.51
CA ALA A 528 11.76 -13.95 14.96
C ALA A 528 10.50 -13.85 15.83
N TYR A 529 9.38 -13.35 15.30
CA TYR A 529 8.16 -13.04 16.07
C TYR A 529 6.89 -13.36 15.27
N GLY A 530 5.83 -13.80 15.95
CA GLY A 530 4.67 -14.47 15.35
C GLY A 530 3.56 -13.53 14.87
N THR A 531 3.81 -12.22 14.90
CA THR A 531 2.86 -11.20 14.44
C THR A 531 2.45 -11.44 12.99
N HIS A 532 1.17 -11.29 12.67
CA HIS A 532 0.57 -11.56 11.35
C HIS A 532 0.73 -13.00 10.80
N GLY A 533 1.56 -13.86 11.40
CA GLY A 533 1.88 -15.20 10.92
C GLY A 533 0.66 -16.10 10.75
N LEU A 534 -0.33 -16.03 11.65
CA LEU A 534 -1.60 -16.77 11.48
C LEU A 534 -2.39 -16.29 10.27
N THR A 535 -2.70 -14.99 10.26
CA THR A 535 -3.69 -14.41 9.34
C THR A 535 -3.18 -14.33 7.89
N VAL A 536 -1.88 -14.07 7.66
CA VAL A 536 -1.30 -14.07 6.30
C VAL A 536 -1.40 -15.47 5.67
N GLN A 537 -1.14 -16.50 6.46
CA GLN A 537 -1.12 -17.88 5.99
C GLN A 537 -2.54 -18.41 5.75
N MET A 538 -3.51 -17.99 6.58
CA MET A 538 -4.94 -18.23 6.32
C MET A 538 -5.41 -17.61 4.99
N VAL A 539 -5.01 -16.37 4.68
CA VAL A 539 -5.35 -15.77 3.38
C VAL A 539 -4.66 -16.50 2.23
N SER A 540 -3.41 -16.95 2.42
CA SER A 540 -2.69 -17.76 1.42
C SER A 540 -3.44 -19.07 1.12
N GLY A 541 -3.85 -19.81 2.15
CA GLY A 541 -4.67 -21.01 1.99
C GLY A 541 -6.02 -20.74 1.35
N PHE A 542 -6.69 -19.66 1.77
CA PHE A 542 -8.00 -19.29 1.25
C PHE A 542 -7.94 -18.94 -0.24
N ARG A 543 -7.02 -18.07 -0.66
CA ARG A 543 -6.86 -17.66 -2.07
C ARG A 543 -6.31 -18.79 -2.94
N GLY A 544 -5.37 -19.57 -2.42
CA GLY A 544 -4.75 -20.70 -3.11
C GLY A 544 -5.72 -21.82 -3.47
N LEU A 545 -6.75 -22.08 -2.66
CA LEU A 545 -7.71 -23.17 -2.90
C LEU A 545 -9.05 -22.70 -3.47
N THR A 546 -9.43 -21.43 -3.26
CA THR A 546 -10.76 -20.94 -3.65
C THR A 546 -10.80 -20.37 -5.07
N THR A 547 -9.68 -19.91 -5.63
CA THR A 547 -9.67 -19.31 -6.99
C THR A 547 -10.16 -20.29 -8.08
N TYR A 548 -9.85 -21.58 -7.93
CA TYR A 548 -10.37 -22.68 -8.77
C TYR A 548 -11.34 -23.63 -8.02
N ASN A 549 -11.64 -23.33 -6.76
CA ASN A 549 -12.74 -23.84 -5.95
C ASN A 549 -13.01 -25.37 -6.07
N ALA A 550 -11.97 -26.20 -5.92
CA ALA A 550 -12.10 -27.64 -6.10
C ALA A 550 -13.12 -28.25 -5.11
N PRO A 551 -14.01 -29.18 -5.55
CA PRO A 551 -15.03 -29.78 -4.70
C PRO A 551 -14.50 -30.49 -3.45
N TYR A 552 -13.30 -31.09 -3.52
CA TYR A 552 -12.51 -31.45 -2.36
C TYR A 552 -11.32 -30.51 -2.25
N SER A 553 -11.17 -29.87 -1.09
CA SER A 553 -10.09 -28.95 -0.79
C SER A 553 -9.54 -29.21 0.61
N ARG A 554 -8.22 -29.36 0.72
CA ARG A 554 -7.53 -29.47 2.02
C ARG A 554 -6.38 -28.47 2.12
N PHE A 555 -6.33 -27.76 3.24
CA PHE A 555 -5.27 -26.84 3.58
C PHE A 555 -4.57 -27.30 4.85
N VAL A 556 -3.24 -27.35 4.81
CA VAL A 556 -2.40 -27.54 5.98
C VAL A 556 -1.28 -26.51 5.96
N CYS A 557 -1.03 -25.83 7.08
CA CYS A 557 0.08 -24.89 7.18
C CYS A 557 0.77 -24.94 8.53
N ASP A 558 2.10 -25.04 8.49
CA ASP A 558 2.96 -24.83 9.65
C ASP A 558 3.60 -23.44 9.54
N VAL A 559 3.28 -22.58 10.51
CA VAL A 559 3.89 -21.25 10.64
C VAL A 559 5.10 -21.37 11.56
N VAL A 560 6.28 -20.98 11.11
CA VAL A 560 7.56 -21.34 11.74
C VAL A 560 8.38 -20.11 12.10
N TYR A 561 8.91 -20.07 13.33
CA TYR A 561 9.91 -19.08 13.73
C TYR A 561 11.29 -19.40 13.13
N THR A 562 12.00 -18.35 12.72
CA THR A 562 13.43 -18.40 12.36
C THR A 562 14.14 -17.16 12.92
N ASN A 563 15.46 -17.09 12.82
CA ASN A 563 16.25 -15.96 13.34
C ASN A 563 16.49 -14.82 12.32
N VAL A 564 15.62 -14.69 11.31
CA VAL A 564 15.63 -13.55 10.38
C VAL A 564 14.68 -12.44 10.86
N PRO A 565 14.86 -11.17 10.41
CA PRO A 565 13.93 -10.09 10.70
C PRO A 565 12.47 -10.46 10.44
N THR A 566 11.60 -10.01 11.33
CA THR A 566 10.18 -10.39 11.35
C THR A 566 9.42 -9.85 10.13
N PRO A 567 8.80 -10.71 9.31
CA PRO A 567 7.80 -10.29 8.34
C PRO A 567 6.47 -9.91 9.01
N GLY A 568 5.66 -9.14 8.31
CA GLY A 568 4.36 -8.65 8.74
C GLY A 568 3.42 -8.49 7.55
N ALA A 569 2.53 -7.50 7.64
CA ALA A 569 1.60 -7.19 6.57
C ALA A 569 2.30 -6.51 5.37
N TYR A 570 2.03 -6.99 4.16
CA TYR A 570 2.36 -6.31 2.90
C TYR A 570 1.20 -6.52 1.91
N ARG A 571 0.65 -5.44 1.34
CA ARG A 571 -0.25 -5.35 0.16
C ARG A 571 -0.39 -6.66 -0.62
N GLY A 572 -1.59 -7.23 -0.62
CA GLY A 572 -1.92 -8.55 -1.17
C GLY A 572 -1.97 -9.64 -0.08
N TYR A 573 -1.23 -9.47 1.02
CA TYR A 573 -1.41 -10.20 2.28
C TYR A 573 -1.53 -11.73 2.12
N GLY A 574 -0.50 -12.40 1.59
CA GLY A 574 -0.51 -13.85 1.36
C GLY A 574 -1.04 -14.25 -0.02
N ALA A 575 -1.94 -13.45 -0.62
CA ALA A 575 -2.48 -13.74 -1.94
C ALA A 575 -1.41 -13.78 -3.04
N PRO A 576 -0.44 -12.84 -3.14
CA PRO A 576 0.62 -12.91 -4.16
C PRO A 576 1.46 -14.19 -4.05
N GLN A 577 1.72 -14.66 -2.84
CA GLN A 577 2.48 -15.87 -2.60
C GLN A 577 1.72 -17.12 -3.07
N ALA A 578 0.44 -17.23 -2.68
CA ALA A 578 -0.40 -18.35 -3.06
C ALA A 578 -0.71 -18.36 -4.57
N LEU A 579 -1.02 -17.20 -5.15
CA LEU A 579 -1.37 -17.07 -6.56
C LEU A 579 -0.19 -17.28 -7.50
N PHE A 580 1.04 -16.92 -7.09
CA PHE A 580 2.24 -17.32 -7.84
C PHE A 580 2.30 -18.84 -8.01
N ALA A 581 2.26 -19.58 -6.89
CA ALA A 581 2.34 -21.03 -6.90
C ALA A 581 1.13 -21.67 -7.62
N LEU A 582 -0.08 -21.15 -7.38
CA LEU A 582 -1.31 -21.65 -7.97
C LEU A 582 -1.36 -21.50 -9.49
N GLU A 583 -1.15 -20.29 -9.99
CA GLU A 583 -1.27 -20.01 -11.42
C GLU A 583 -0.17 -20.70 -12.24
N VAL A 584 1.05 -20.80 -11.69
CA VAL A 584 2.12 -21.60 -12.28
C VAL A 584 1.74 -23.08 -12.30
N HIS A 585 1.16 -23.60 -11.22
CA HIS A 585 0.69 -24.99 -11.17
C HIS A 585 -0.41 -25.26 -12.21
N MET A 586 -1.36 -24.34 -12.38
CA MET A 586 -2.42 -24.47 -13.39
C MET A 586 -1.87 -24.43 -14.82
N GLU A 587 -0.85 -23.60 -15.07
CA GLU A 587 -0.14 -23.54 -16.35
C GLU A 587 0.51 -24.90 -16.68
N GLU A 588 1.19 -25.51 -15.72
CA GLU A 588 1.82 -26.83 -15.88
C GLU A 588 0.79 -27.93 -16.15
N ILE A 589 -0.34 -27.92 -15.45
CA ILE A 589 -1.42 -28.88 -15.66
C ILE A 589 -2.00 -28.72 -17.06
N ALA A 590 -2.33 -27.49 -17.48
CA ALA A 590 -2.87 -27.20 -18.80
C ALA A 590 -1.93 -27.71 -19.90
N HIS A 591 -0.62 -27.41 -19.77
CA HIS A 591 0.39 -27.87 -20.71
C HIS A 591 0.49 -29.40 -20.75
N ALA A 592 0.50 -30.06 -19.59
CA ALA A 592 0.60 -31.51 -19.50
C ALA A 592 -0.65 -32.24 -20.05
N LEU A 593 -1.80 -31.57 -20.10
CA LEU A 593 -3.03 -32.05 -20.75
C LEU A 593 -3.12 -31.67 -22.24
N GLY A 594 -2.21 -30.82 -22.74
CA GLY A 594 -2.28 -30.29 -24.10
C GLY A 594 -3.46 -29.34 -24.32
N MET A 595 -3.94 -28.69 -23.27
CA MET A 595 -5.04 -27.73 -23.31
C MET A 595 -4.53 -26.31 -23.43
N ASP A 596 -5.29 -25.44 -24.09
CA ASP A 596 -5.07 -24.00 -23.98
C ASP A 596 -5.22 -23.57 -22.51
N VAL A 597 -4.29 -22.75 -22.03
CA VAL A 597 -4.23 -22.36 -20.62
C VAL A 597 -5.43 -21.49 -20.22
N ILE A 598 -5.91 -20.61 -21.10
CA ILE A 598 -7.10 -19.80 -20.81
C ILE A 598 -8.33 -20.71 -20.74
N GLU A 599 -8.49 -21.66 -21.66
CA GLU A 599 -9.63 -22.59 -21.62
C GLU A 599 -9.60 -23.50 -20.39
N PHE A 600 -8.43 -24.02 -20.01
CA PHE A 600 -8.27 -24.81 -18.80
C PHE A 600 -8.63 -24.00 -17.54
N LYS A 601 -8.12 -22.78 -17.43
CA LYS A 601 -8.43 -21.88 -16.31
C LYS A 601 -9.92 -21.50 -16.30
N ARG A 602 -10.52 -21.18 -17.46
CA ARG A 602 -11.94 -20.82 -17.62
C ARG A 602 -12.89 -21.91 -17.16
N ARG A 603 -12.57 -23.16 -17.49
CA ARG A 603 -13.35 -24.33 -17.04
C ARG A 603 -13.42 -24.37 -15.51
N ASN A 604 -12.32 -24.07 -14.84
CA ASN A 604 -12.15 -24.37 -13.41
C ASN A 604 -12.29 -23.17 -12.47
N TRP A 605 -12.14 -21.92 -12.91
CA TRP A 605 -12.22 -20.79 -11.99
C TRP A 605 -13.60 -20.71 -11.34
N ILE A 606 -13.64 -20.09 -10.15
CA ILE A 606 -14.86 -19.80 -9.43
C ILE A 606 -15.81 -18.89 -10.23
N LYS A 607 -17.12 -19.15 -10.15
CA LYS A 607 -18.16 -18.50 -10.96
C LYS A 607 -19.19 -17.79 -10.09
N VAL A 608 -19.94 -16.87 -10.69
CA VAL A 608 -21.10 -16.26 -10.03
C VAL A 608 -22.10 -17.35 -9.61
N GLY A 609 -22.53 -17.31 -8.35
CA GLY A 609 -23.38 -18.31 -7.73
C GLY A 609 -22.62 -19.42 -6.98
N ASP A 610 -21.31 -19.54 -7.18
CA ASP A 610 -20.51 -20.51 -6.43
C ASP A 610 -20.31 -20.06 -4.97
N VAL A 611 -20.41 -21.03 -4.07
CA VAL A 611 -19.93 -20.89 -2.70
C VAL A 611 -18.41 -21.00 -2.70
N MET A 612 -17.73 -20.05 -2.08
CA MET A 612 -16.29 -20.13 -1.82
C MET A 612 -16.02 -21.24 -0.80
N VAL A 613 -15.61 -22.44 -1.23
CA VAL A 613 -15.66 -23.65 -0.38
C VAL A 613 -14.85 -23.53 0.90
N MET A 614 -13.71 -22.81 0.87
CA MET A 614 -12.86 -22.62 2.04
C MET A 614 -13.32 -21.47 2.96
N SER A 615 -14.33 -20.68 2.58
CA SER A 615 -14.78 -19.50 3.34
C SER A 615 -15.38 -19.84 4.71
N VAL A 616 -15.99 -21.03 4.83
CA VAL A 616 -16.52 -21.54 6.10
C VAL A 616 -15.41 -22.13 7.00
N ALA A 617 -14.37 -22.69 6.39
CA ALA A 617 -13.31 -23.39 7.11
C ALA A 617 -12.15 -22.47 7.54
N LEU A 618 -11.99 -21.31 6.89
CA LEU A 618 -10.93 -20.33 7.17
C LEU A 618 -11.51 -18.94 7.42
N GLY A 619 -11.54 -18.50 8.69
CA GLY A 619 -12.06 -17.19 9.10
C GLY A 619 -11.05 -16.34 9.88
N GLU A 620 -9.87 -16.02 9.32
CA GLU A 620 -8.85 -15.12 9.93
C GLU A 620 -8.76 -15.12 11.47
N GLY A 621 -8.55 -16.29 12.07
CA GLY A 621 -8.43 -16.48 13.53
C GLY A 621 -9.72 -16.84 14.27
N ARG A 622 -10.82 -17.08 13.56
CA ARG A 622 -12.13 -17.52 14.07
C ARG A 622 -12.86 -18.38 13.02
N GLU A 623 -14.07 -18.82 13.35
CA GLU A 623 -14.93 -19.55 12.41
C GLU A 623 -15.26 -18.68 11.19
N GLY A 624 -15.22 -19.29 10.00
CA GLY A 624 -15.51 -18.62 8.75
C GLY A 624 -17.00 -18.41 8.52
N PHE A 625 -17.34 -17.63 7.49
CA PHE A 625 -18.71 -17.43 7.05
C PHE A 625 -18.87 -17.97 5.65
N GLU A 626 -20.03 -18.56 5.33
CA GLU A 626 -20.36 -18.91 3.96
C GLU A 626 -20.40 -17.63 3.12
N GLN A 627 -19.61 -17.62 2.05
CA GLN A 627 -19.56 -16.51 1.11
C GLN A 627 -19.83 -17.02 -0.30
N ILE A 628 -20.69 -16.30 -1.02
CA ILE A 628 -21.10 -16.60 -2.38
C ILE A 628 -20.61 -15.50 -3.31
N VAL A 629 -20.06 -15.87 -4.46
CA VAL A 629 -19.71 -14.88 -5.50
C VAL A 629 -21.00 -14.35 -6.13
N LYS A 630 -21.38 -13.12 -5.80
CA LYS A 630 -22.61 -12.49 -6.33
C LYS A 630 -22.39 -11.76 -7.65
N THR A 631 -21.21 -11.21 -7.85
CA THR A 631 -20.84 -10.43 -9.03
C THR A 631 -19.40 -10.75 -9.44
N SER A 632 -19.16 -10.87 -10.74
CA SER A 632 -17.82 -11.05 -11.31
C SER A 632 -17.87 -10.67 -12.78
N ALA A 633 -16.86 -9.90 -13.23
CA ALA A 633 -16.58 -9.72 -14.65
C ALA A 633 -15.23 -10.36 -15.06
N LEU A 634 -14.81 -11.45 -14.39
CA LEU A 634 -13.54 -12.12 -14.68
C LEU A 634 -13.47 -12.62 -16.13
N ALA A 635 -14.56 -13.18 -16.67
CA ALA A 635 -14.59 -13.69 -18.04
C ALA A 635 -14.37 -12.55 -19.05
N GLU A 636 -15.06 -11.43 -18.86
CA GLU A 636 -14.95 -10.22 -19.65
C GLU A 636 -13.56 -9.61 -19.53
N CYS A 637 -12.98 -9.56 -18.32
CA CYS A 637 -11.60 -9.12 -18.11
C CYS A 637 -10.61 -9.95 -18.96
N VAL A 638 -10.75 -11.28 -18.95
CA VAL A 638 -9.91 -12.19 -19.73
C VAL A 638 -10.10 -11.96 -21.23
N GLU A 639 -11.32 -11.85 -21.72
CA GLU A 639 -11.60 -11.62 -23.14
C GLU A 639 -11.05 -10.27 -23.64
N ILE A 640 -11.30 -9.20 -22.89
CA ILE A 640 -10.84 -7.84 -23.22
C ILE A 640 -9.31 -7.77 -23.17
N GLY A 641 -8.70 -8.29 -22.11
CA GLY A 641 -7.24 -8.29 -21.95
C GLY A 641 -6.54 -9.17 -23.00
N ALA A 642 -7.05 -10.37 -23.28
CA ALA A 642 -6.47 -11.26 -24.29
C ALA A 642 -6.47 -10.61 -25.68
N ARG A 643 -7.54 -9.89 -26.02
CA ARG A 643 -7.61 -9.11 -27.26
C ARG A 643 -6.64 -7.94 -27.26
N ALA A 644 -6.64 -7.10 -26.21
CA ALA A 644 -5.76 -5.93 -26.09
C ALA A 644 -4.26 -6.28 -26.18
N MET A 645 -3.92 -7.49 -25.72
CA MET A 645 -2.56 -8.01 -25.77
C MET A 645 -2.24 -8.80 -27.04
N GLY A 646 -3.22 -9.08 -27.90
CA GLY A 646 -3.05 -9.93 -29.08
C GLY A 646 -2.64 -11.36 -28.71
N TRP A 647 -3.22 -11.91 -27.63
CA TRP A 647 -2.83 -13.18 -27.02
C TRP A 647 -2.75 -14.33 -28.03
N TYR A 648 -3.84 -14.61 -28.74
CA TYR A 648 -3.93 -15.74 -29.68
C TYR A 648 -3.07 -15.55 -30.95
N ASP A 649 -2.61 -14.34 -31.21
CA ASP A 649 -1.66 -14.05 -32.30
C ASP A 649 -0.20 -14.23 -31.88
N LYS A 650 0.08 -14.20 -30.57
CA LYS A 650 1.44 -14.21 -30.01
C LYS A 650 1.80 -15.53 -29.33
N ARG A 651 0.90 -16.09 -28.52
CA ARG A 651 1.17 -17.23 -27.63
C ARG A 651 1.54 -18.50 -28.40
N GLY A 652 2.55 -19.23 -27.92
CA GLY A 652 2.99 -20.49 -28.49
C GLY A 652 3.63 -20.38 -29.88
N ARG A 653 3.89 -19.16 -30.36
CA ARG A 653 4.58 -18.91 -31.64
C ARG A 653 6.04 -18.58 -31.36
N GLU A 654 6.95 -19.15 -32.14
CA GLU A 654 8.38 -18.82 -32.02
C GLU A 654 8.62 -17.36 -32.44
N ARG A 655 9.04 -16.53 -31.47
CA ARG A 655 9.30 -15.10 -31.68
C ARG A 655 10.73 -14.76 -31.26
N THR A 656 11.68 -15.07 -32.14
CA THR A 656 13.04 -14.54 -32.04
C THR A 656 13.03 -13.05 -32.37
N VAL A 657 13.93 -12.28 -31.74
CA VAL A 657 14.13 -10.88 -32.12
C VAL A 657 14.94 -10.84 -33.42
N PRO A 658 14.47 -10.18 -34.50
CA PRO A 658 15.21 -10.12 -35.76
C PRO A 658 16.66 -9.64 -35.58
N GLY A 659 17.61 -10.43 -36.07
CA GLY A 659 19.05 -10.14 -35.92
C GLY A 659 19.65 -10.48 -34.55
N GLN A 660 18.86 -10.95 -33.58
CA GLN A 660 19.28 -11.27 -32.21
C GLN A 660 18.68 -12.62 -31.76
N PRO A 661 19.18 -13.77 -32.26
CA PRO A 661 18.58 -15.08 -32.02
C PRO A 661 18.65 -15.56 -30.56
N HIS A 662 19.54 -14.98 -29.76
CA HIS A 662 19.63 -15.22 -28.31
C HIS A 662 18.47 -14.58 -27.53
N LEU A 663 17.72 -13.64 -28.14
CA LEU A 663 16.57 -13.00 -27.52
C LEU A 663 15.25 -13.67 -27.94
N ARG A 664 14.46 -14.06 -26.95
CA ARG A 664 13.17 -14.75 -27.11
C ARG A 664 12.05 -13.92 -26.52
N ARG A 665 11.00 -13.66 -27.30
CA ARG A 665 9.78 -13.00 -26.81
C ARG A 665 8.82 -14.04 -26.25
N GLY A 666 8.13 -13.67 -25.17
CA GLY A 666 7.05 -14.48 -24.59
C GLY A 666 5.90 -13.63 -24.09
N ILE A 667 4.72 -14.23 -24.03
CA ILE A 667 3.50 -13.61 -23.48
C ILE A 667 2.87 -14.54 -22.45
N GLY A 668 2.46 -13.99 -21.30
CA GLY A 668 1.91 -14.76 -20.18
C GLY A 668 0.69 -14.10 -19.56
N MET A 669 -0.13 -14.90 -18.87
CA MET A 669 -1.31 -14.40 -18.16
C MET A 669 -1.57 -15.14 -16.85
N ALA A 670 -2.16 -14.43 -15.90
CA ALA A 670 -2.60 -14.97 -14.63
C ALA A 670 -3.95 -14.37 -14.24
N VAL A 671 -4.85 -15.18 -13.70
CA VAL A 671 -6.07 -14.69 -13.05
C VAL A 671 -5.79 -14.38 -11.58
N ALA A 672 -6.51 -13.41 -11.04
CA ALA A 672 -6.41 -13.02 -9.65
C ALA A 672 -7.81 -12.87 -9.04
N MET A 673 -7.92 -13.28 -7.78
CA MET A 673 -9.06 -13.06 -6.93
C MET A 673 -8.55 -12.57 -5.59
N HIS A 674 -9.08 -11.47 -5.08
CA HIS A 674 -8.70 -10.95 -3.75
C HIS A 674 -9.91 -10.68 -2.86
N GLY A 675 -9.70 -10.13 -1.66
CA GLY A 675 -10.76 -9.84 -0.69
C GLY A 675 -11.19 -8.37 -0.64
N THR A 676 -12.40 -8.13 -0.13
CA THR A 676 -12.91 -6.78 0.20
C THR A 676 -13.24 -6.73 1.68
N GLY A 677 -12.29 -6.31 2.51
CA GLY A 677 -12.40 -6.33 3.96
C GLY A 677 -12.59 -7.73 4.56
N ILE A 678 -12.62 -7.79 5.90
CA ILE A 678 -12.76 -9.06 6.63
C ILE A 678 -14.21 -9.24 7.09
N ALA A 679 -14.90 -10.20 6.46
CA ALA A 679 -16.30 -10.53 6.74
C ALA A 679 -16.53 -10.77 8.25
N GLY A 680 -17.44 -10.02 8.85
CA GLY A 680 -17.84 -10.10 10.27
C GLY A 680 -16.83 -9.52 11.26
N LEU A 681 -15.68 -8.96 10.83
CA LEU A 681 -14.63 -8.41 11.72
C LEU A 681 -14.54 -6.91 11.61
N ASP A 682 -14.28 -6.43 10.39
CA ASP A 682 -13.91 -5.05 10.17
C ASP A 682 -15.13 -4.15 10.39
N MET A 683 -14.88 -3.04 11.06
CA MET A 683 -15.90 -2.06 11.38
C MET A 683 -15.35 -0.66 11.22
N GLY A 684 -16.12 0.18 10.53
CA GLY A 684 -15.87 1.60 10.38
C GLY A 684 -17.07 2.41 10.86
N ALA A 685 -16.82 3.64 11.31
CA ALA A 685 -17.85 4.58 11.70
C ALA A 685 -17.56 5.98 11.15
N ALA A 686 -18.63 6.74 10.92
CA ALA A 686 -18.58 8.09 10.38
C ALA A 686 -19.61 9.02 11.04
N SER A 687 -19.27 10.30 11.08
CA SER A 687 -20.13 11.40 11.55
C SER A 687 -20.24 12.46 10.48
N ILE A 688 -21.45 12.96 10.22
CA ILE A 688 -21.68 14.06 9.27
C ILE A 688 -22.50 15.15 9.97
N LYS A 689 -22.08 16.41 9.80
CA LYS A 689 -22.73 17.60 10.37
C LYS A 689 -22.92 18.66 9.28
N LEU A 690 -24.14 19.16 9.11
CA LEU A 690 -24.45 20.30 8.25
C LEU A 690 -23.96 21.61 8.90
N ASN A 691 -23.34 22.50 8.14
CA ASN A 691 -22.91 23.84 8.55
C ASN A 691 -23.92 24.91 8.08
N ASP A 692 -23.80 26.10 8.67
CA ASP A 692 -24.67 27.25 8.42
C ASP A 692 -24.68 27.65 6.93
N ASP A 693 -23.56 27.51 6.23
CA ASP A 693 -23.40 27.84 4.80
C ASP A 693 -23.87 26.73 3.84
N GLY A 694 -24.42 25.63 4.37
CA GLY A 694 -24.84 24.47 3.58
C GLY A 694 -23.73 23.44 3.29
N SER A 695 -22.49 23.68 3.73
CA SER A 695 -21.39 22.70 3.65
C SER A 695 -21.50 21.62 4.74
N PHE A 696 -20.68 20.57 4.67
CA PHE A 696 -20.70 19.48 5.64
C PHE A 696 -19.33 19.21 6.23
N ASN A 697 -19.26 18.99 7.54
CA ASN A 697 -18.10 18.31 8.14
C ASN A 697 -18.32 16.79 8.08
N LEU A 698 -17.35 16.06 7.54
CA LEU A 698 -17.29 14.60 7.52
C LEU A 698 -16.13 14.13 8.39
N LEU A 699 -16.43 13.33 9.41
CA LEU A 699 -15.44 12.77 10.33
C LEU A 699 -15.46 11.24 10.26
N PHE A 700 -14.29 10.62 10.12
CA PHE A 700 -14.15 9.15 10.13
C PHE A 700 -12.76 8.72 10.64
N GLY A 701 -12.68 7.49 11.16
CA GLY A 701 -11.43 6.96 11.71
C GLY A 701 -10.45 6.38 10.68
N ALA A 702 -10.91 6.11 9.46
CA ALA A 702 -10.11 5.49 8.39
C ALA A 702 -8.87 6.32 8.03
N THR A 703 -7.82 5.64 7.58
CA THR A 703 -6.54 6.27 7.22
C THR A 703 -6.34 6.36 5.71
N ASP A 704 -5.79 7.49 5.24
CA ASP A 704 -5.36 7.66 3.86
C ASP A 704 -3.83 7.69 3.82
N LEU A 705 -3.26 6.65 3.23
CA LEU A 705 -1.82 6.47 3.04
C LEU A 705 -1.35 6.86 1.63
N GLY A 706 -2.22 7.54 0.86
CA GLY A 706 -2.01 7.88 -0.55
C GLY A 706 -3.03 7.23 -1.49
N THR A 707 -3.86 6.32 -0.98
CA THR A 707 -4.88 5.60 -1.74
C THR A 707 -6.06 6.47 -2.15
N GLY A 708 -6.19 7.68 -1.59
CA GLY A 708 -7.27 8.62 -1.88
C GLY A 708 -8.55 8.34 -1.10
N ALA A 709 -8.46 7.62 0.02
CA ALA A 709 -9.59 7.32 0.89
C ALA A 709 -10.38 8.58 1.28
N ASP A 710 -9.70 9.68 1.60
CA ASP A 710 -10.38 10.93 1.97
C ASP A 710 -11.29 11.46 0.85
N THR A 711 -10.88 11.28 -0.41
CA THR A 711 -11.61 11.77 -1.58
C THR A 711 -12.77 10.83 -1.92
N VAL A 712 -12.52 9.52 -1.93
CA VAL A 712 -13.55 8.51 -2.19
C VAL A 712 -14.67 8.58 -1.15
N LEU A 713 -14.33 8.74 0.13
CA LEU A 713 -15.32 8.89 1.20
C LEU A 713 -16.08 10.22 1.09
N ALA A 714 -15.41 11.31 0.70
CA ALA A 714 -16.08 12.58 0.42
C ALA A 714 -17.03 12.51 -0.77
N GLN A 715 -16.67 11.82 -1.87
CA GLN A 715 -17.54 11.58 -3.02
C GLN A 715 -18.79 10.80 -2.64
N ILE A 716 -18.67 9.76 -1.81
CA ILE A 716 -19.82 8.98 -1.30
C ILE A 716 -20.78 9.88 -0.53
N ALA A 717 -20.27 10.76 0.36
CA ALA A 717 -21.11 11.69 1.09
C ALA A 717 -21.76 12.75 0.17
N ALA A 718 -20.96 13.34 -0.74
CA ALA A 718 -21.38 14.38 -1.67
C ALA A 718 -22.51 13.92 -2.61
N GLU A 719 -22.39 12.70 -3.17
CA GLU A 719 -23.42 12.11 -4.02
C GLU A 719 -24.76 11.98 -3.28
N THR A 720 -24.75 11.50 -2.04
CA THR A 720 -25.96 11.33 -1.22
C THR A 720 -26.57 12.66 -0.81
N LEU A 721 -25.73 13.67 -0.54
CA LEU A 721 -26.16 14.98 -0.02
C LEU A 721 -26.46 16.01 -1.12
N GLY A 722 -26.25 15.67 -2.39
CA GLY A 722 -26.57 16.55 -3.52
C GLY A 722 -25.71 17.80 -3.60
N VAL A 723 -24.43 17.68 -3.23
CA VAL A 723 -23.45 18.77 -3.24
C VAL A 723 -22.17 18.37 -3.99
N PRO A 724 -21.36 19.32 -4.48
CA PRO A 724 -20.02 19.02 -4.98
C PRO A 724 -19.09 18.53 -3.87
N VAL A 725 -18.04 17.78 -4.25
CA VAL A 725 -17.06 17.21 -3.29
C VAL A 725 -16.40 18.29 -2.42
N ASN A 726 -16.12 19.47 -2.98
CA ASN A 726 -15.50 20.58 -2.25
C ASN A 726 -16.37 21.17 -1.11
N ASP A 727 -17.66 20.83 -1.04
CA ASP A 727 -18.53 21.22 0.08
C ASP A 727 -18.44 20.20 1.24
N ILE A 728 -17.67 19.12 1.10
CA ILE A 728 -17.40 18.11 2.14
C ILE A 728 -16.03 18.38 2.77
N ILE A 729 -16.04 18.82 4.03
CA ILE A 729 -14.83 19.13 4.81
C ILE A 729 -14.44 17.91 5.63
N VAL A 730 -13.35 17.25 5.24
CA VAL A 730 -12.88 15.98 5.81
C VAL A 730 -11.97 16.17 7.03
N TYR A 731 -12.27 15.43 8.11
CA TYR A 731 -11.38 15.22 9.26
C TYR A 731 -11.20 13.72 9.51
N ALA A 732 -9.96 13.24 9.41
CA ALA A 732 -9.68 11.81 9.42
C ALA A 732 -8.72 11.40 10.54
N ALA A 733 -9.01 10.27 11.19
CA ALA A 733 -8.07 9.47 11.98
C ALA A 733 -7.36 10.20 13.14
N ASP A 734 -8.15 10.93 13.92
CA ASP A 734 -7.77 11.38 15.26
C ASP A 734 -8.62 10.60 16.27
N THR A 735 -7.96 9.84 17.14
CA THR A 735 -8.64 8.89 18.03
C THR A 735 -9.57 9.51 19.07
N ASP A 736 -9.51 10.83 19.26
CA ASP A 736 -10.43 11.57 20.13
C ASP A 736 -11.57 12.24 19.37
N MET A 737 -11.28 12.76 18.18
CA MET A 737 -12.24 13.57 17.40
C MET A 737 -13.10 12.73 16.46
N THR A 738 -12.55 11.63 15.94
CA THR A 738 -13.18 10.82 14.90
C THR A 738 -13.76 9.53 15.47
N PRO A 739 -14.87 9.00 14.91
CA PRO A 739 -15.39 7.70 15.28
C PRO A 739 -14.38 6.56 15.05
N PHE A 740 -14.59 5.43 15.70
CA PHE A 740 -13.74 4.25 15.53
C PHE A 740 -13.70 3.75 14.08
N ASP A 741 -12.51 3.33 13.66
CA ASP A 741 -12.27 2.58 12.44
C ASP A 741 -11.09 1.64 12.70
N THR A 742 -11.06 0.48 12.05
CA THR A 742 -9.94 -0.46 12.19
C THR A 742 -8.65 0.06 11.52
N GLY A 743 -8.75 0.98 10.56
CA GLY A 743 -7.63 1.54 9.83
C GLY A 743 -7.62 1.09 8.36
N ALA A 744 -6.50 1.35 7.67
CA ALA A 744 -6.37 1.00 6.26
C ALA A 744 -5.64 -0.34 6.11
N TYR A 745 -6.36 -1.44 6.07
CA TYR A 745 -5.85 -2.77 5.71
C TYR A 745 -6.96 -3.63 5.08
N ALA A 746 -6.62 -4.82 4.56
CA ALA A 746 -7.55 -5.76 3.91
C ALA A 746 -8.38 -5.15 2.76
N SER A 747 -7.88 -4.09 2.14
CA SER A 747 -8.60 -3.28 1.14
C SER A 747 -10.03 -2.89 1.56
N SER A 748 -10.25 -2.67 2.86
CA SER A 748 -11.59 -2.53 3.43
C SER A 748 -12.17 -1.12 3.34
N THR A 749 -11.33 -0.09 3.26
CA THR A 749 -11.74 1.31 3.52
C THR A 749 -12.91 1.80 2.66
N THR A 750 -12.86 1.61 1.33
CA THR A 750 -13.96 2.04 0.45
C THR A 750 -15.26 1.30 0.78
N TYR A 751 -15.18 0.02 1.13
CA TYR A 751 -16.36 -0.82 1.36
C TYR A 751 -16.93 -0.65 2.77
N ILE A 752 -16.10 -0.80 3.81
CA ILE A 752 -16.49 -0.73 5.22
C ILE A 752 -16.69 0.72 5.66
N SER A 753 -15.65 1.56 5.58
CA SER A 753 -15.74 2.96 5.98
C SER A 753 -16.68 3.74 5.05
N GLY A 754 -16.66 3.46 3.74
CA GLY A 754 -17.62 4.04 2.80
C GLY A 754 -19.06 3.62 3.07
N GLY A 755 -19.30 2.38 3.47
CA GLY A 755 -20.61 1.92 3.94
C GLY A 755 -21.09 2.65 5.19
N ALA A 756 -20.19 3.07 6.09
CA ALA A 756 -20.53 3.89 7.26
C ALA A 756 -20.85 5.33 6.86
N VAL A 757 -20.06 5.91 5.94
CA VAL A 757 -20.31 7.26 5.39
C VAL A 757 -21.65 7.32 4.67
N LEU A 758 -21.96 6.34 3.82
CA LEU A 758 -23.24 6.27 3.10
C LEU A 758 -24.42 6.29 4.07
N LYS A 759 -24.40 5.42 5.10
CA LYS A 759 -25.44 5.37 6.14
C LYS A 759 -25.58 6.68 6.90
N ALA A 760 -24.48 7.33 7.27
CA ALA A 760 -24.51 8.62 7.95
C ALA A 760 -25.09 9.72 7.05
N ALA A 761 -24.70 9.74 5.77
CA ALA A 761 -25.17 10.70 4.78
C ALA A 761 -26.66 10.53 4.48
N GLU A 762 -27.16 9.30 4.39
CA GLU A 762 -28.59 9.01 4.22
C GLU A 762 -29.43 9.52 5.40
N GLN A 763 -28.96 9.35 6.63
CA GLN A 763 -29.64 9.87 7.83
C GLN A 763 -29.64 11.40 7.88
N VAL A 764 -28.55 12.06 7.45
CA VAL A 764 -28.49 13.52 7.32
C VAL A 764 -29.45 13.99 6.22
N ARG A 765 -29.43 13.35 5.04
CA ARG A 765 -30.36 13.62 3.94
C ARG A 765 -31.81 13.55 4.41
N GLN A 766 -32.20 12.49 5.13
CA GLN A 766 -33.56 12.34 5.66
C GLN A 766 -33.96 13.49 6.60
N GLN A 767 -33.05 13.94 7.47
CA GLN A 767 -33.30 15.08 8.35
C GLN A 767 -33.48 16.39 7.58
N ILE A 768 -32.66 16.64 6.55
CA ILE A 768 -32.76 17.81 5.67
C ILE A 768 -34.11 17.83 4.96
N LEU A 769 -34.46 16.73 4.28
CA LEU A 769 -35.71 16.64 3.53
C LEU A 769 -36.93 16.78 4.44
N LYS A 770 -36.89 16.16 5.62
CA LYS A 770 -37.97 16.28 6.61
C LYS A 770 -38.14 17.73 7.07
N HIS A 771 -37.06 18.40 7.47
CA HIS A 771 -37.14 19.78 7.94
C HIS A 771 -37.63 20.74 6.84
N ALA A 772 -37.13 20.58 5.61
CA ALA A 772 -37.57 21.38 4.47
C ALA A 772 -39.05 21.14 4.12
N ALA A 773 -39.50 19.88 4.13
CA ALA A 773 -40.89 19.51 3.88
C ALA A 773 -41.84 20.13 4.92
N GLU A 774 -41.53 19.97 6.21
CA GLU A 774 -42.41 20.39 7.32
C GLU A 774 -42.45 21.91 7.52
N HIS A 775 -41.35 22.61 7.26
CA HIS A 775 -41.22 24.01 7.66
C HIS A 775 -41.03 25.02 6.53
N LEU A 776 -40.57 24.61 5.36
CA LEU A 776 -40.18 25.53 4.29
C LEU A 776 -40.99 25.36 3.00
N LEU A 777 -41.45 24.14 2.69
CA LEU A 777 -42.12 23.82 1.42
C LEU A 777 -43.56 23.31 1.57
N ASP A 778 -43.98 22.91 2.78
CA ASP A 778 -45.32 22.40 3.10
C ASP A 778 -45.75 21.26 2.16
N CYS A 779 -44.97 20.17 2.16
CA CYS A 779 -45.15 19.02 1.28
C CYS A 779 -44.73 17.70 1.96
N SER A 780 -44.78 16.58 1.24
CA SER A 780 -44.20 15.32 1.73
C SER A 780 -42.69 15.25 1.45
N PRO A 781 -41.86 14.69 2.35
CA PRO A 781 -40.44 14.45 2.07
C PRO A 781 -40.16 13.59 0.83
N ASP A 782 -41.09 12.69 0.45
CA ASP A 782 -40.95 11.82 -0.72
C ASP A 782 -41.09 12.58 -2.06
N GLU A 783 -41.58 13.82 -2.01
CA GLU A 783 -41.70 14.73 -3.15
C GLU A 783 -40.45 15.61 -3.32
N LEU A 784 -39.43 15.43 -2.46
CA LEU A 784 -38.23 16.25 -2.41
C LEU A 784 -36.97 15.47 -2.77
N GLU A 785 -36.05 16.14 -3.46
CA GLU A 785 -34.73 15.63 -3.80
C GLU A 785 -33.64 16.63 -3.43
N LEU A 786 -32.43 16.13 -3.18
CA LEU A 786 -31.25 16.97 -2.96
C LEU A 786 -30.48 17.11 -4.26
N GLU A 787 -30.36 18.34 -4.76
CA GLU A 787 -29.64 18.65 -5.98
C GLU A 787 -29.02 20.04 -5.93
N ASN A 788 -27.77 20.17 -6.39
CA ASN A 788 -27.08 21.45 -6.56
C ASN A 788 -27.15 22.36 -5.33
N ARG A 789 -26.89 21.81 -4.13
CA ARG A 789 -26.97 22.52 -2.83
C ARG A 789 -28.38 22.99 -2.45
N GLN A 790 -29.42 22.36 -3.00
CA GLN A 790 -30.81 22.69 -2.73
C GLN A 790 -31.64 21.45 -2.43
N VAL A 791 -32.72 21.66 -1.68
CA VAL A 791 -33.87 20.78 -1.62
C VAL A 791 -34.85 21.23 -2.69
N VAL A 792 -35.13 20.36 -3.67
CA VAL A 792 -35.99 20.65 -4.82
C VAL A 792 -37.23 19.77 -4.75
N HIS A 793 -38.40 20.40 -4.84
CA HIS A 793 -39.68 19.72 -4.96
C HIS A 793 -39.98 19.39 -6.43
N ARG A 794 -40.75 18.32 -6.69
CA ARG A 794 -41.11 17.86 -8.06
C ARG A 794 -41.82 18.90 -8.93
N ASP A 795 -42.44 19.91 -8.33
CA ASP A 795 -43.09 21.04 -9.03
C ASP A 795 -42.13 22.20 -9.37
N GLY A 796 -40.84 22.10 -8.99
CA GLY A 796 -39.80 23.08 -9.24
C GLY A 796 -39.55 24.10 -8.12
N ARG A 797 -40.35 24.11 -7.04
CA ARG A 797 -40.03 24.92 -5.84
C ARG A 797 -38.76 24.39 -5.18
N SER A 798 -37.90 25.27 -4.67
CA SER A 798 -36.69 24.85 -3.97
C SER A 798 -36.30 25.77 -2.82
N VAL A 799 -35.51 25.22 -1.89
CA VAL A 799 -34.81 25.95 -0.83
C VAL A 799 -33.35 25.51 -0.76
N THR A 800 -32.46 26.43 -0.45
CA THR A 800 -31.02 26.14 -0.32
C THR A 800 -30.71 25.38 0.97
N LEU A 801 -29.61 24.63 0.98
CA LEU A 801 -29.12 23.98 2.19
C LEU A 801 -28.75 24.98 3.30
N GLU A 802 -28.25 26.18 2.95
CA GLU A 802 -28.03 27.28 3.89
C GLU A 802 -29.34 27.72 4.57
N GLN A 803 -30.42 27.89 3.80
CA GLN A 803 -31.73 28.23 4.36
C GLN A 803 -32.23 27.13 5.30
N VAL A 804 -32.08 25.85 4.94
CA VAL A 804 -32.45 24.72 5.81
C VAL A 804 -31.62 24.73 7.10
N ALA A 805 -30.30 24.92 7.00
CA ALA A 805 -29.38 24.93 8.13
C ALA A 805 -29.73 26.04 9.12
N LEU A 806 -29.82 27.29 8.64
CA LEU A 806 -30.13 28.46 9.46
C LEU A 806 -31.54 28.38 10.06
N HIS A 807 -32.52 27.87 9.32
CA HIS A 807 -33.88 27.71 9.82
C HIS A 807 -33.96 26.66 10.95
N SER A 808 -33.31 25.51 10.77
CA SER A 808 -33.25 24.44 11.78
C SER A 808 -32.53 24.84 13.06
N LEU A 809 -31.51 25.69 12.98
CA LEU A 809 -30.75 26.12 14.15
C LEU A 809 -31.42 27.26 14.91
N HIS A 810 -32.04 28.21 14.19
CA HIS A 810 -32.42 29.51 14.77
C HIS A 810 -33.92 29.82 14.76
N GLN A 811 -34.74 29.10 13.98
CA GLN A 811 -36.15 29.48 13.77
C GLN A 811 -37.14 28.37 14.14
N ALA A 812 -36.91 27.14 13.68
CA ALA A 812 -37.73 25.97 14.01
C ALA A 812 -36.86 24.81 14.49
N ASP A 813 -37.38 23.96 15.38
CA ASP A 813 -36.72 22.84 16.05
C ASP A 813 -35.52 23.18 16.96
N GLN A 814 -34.74 24.21 16.64
CA GLN A 814 -33.50 24.60 17.32
C GLN A 814 -32.55 23.41 17.51
N LYS A 815 -32.32 22.68 16.42
CA LYS A 815 -31.57 21.42 16.39
C LYS A 815 -30.47 21.47 15.33
N GLN A 816 -29.32 20.87 15.66
CA GLN A 816 -28.27 20.58 14.70
C GLN A 816 -28.63 19.37 13.82
N ILE A 817 -28.66 19.58 12.51
CA ILE A 817 -28.75 18.47 11.54
C ILE A 817 -27.39 17.77 11.50
N MET A 818 -27.35 16.56 12.02
CA MET A 818 -26.17 15.69 12.03
C MET A 818 -26.55 14.22 12.24
N ALA A 819 -25.66 13.30 11.88
CA ALA A 819 -25.83 11.87 12.14
C ALA A 819 -24.49 11.17 12.38
N ASN A 820 -24.56 10.02 13.06
CA ASN A 820 -23.46 9.07 13.26
C ASN A 820 -23.92 7.70 12.81
N ALA A 821 -23.09 6.98 12.07
CA ALA A 821 -23.38 5.61 11.67
C ALA A 821 -22.14 4.72 11.73
N SER A 822 -22.37 3.42 11.85
CA SER A 822 -21.34 2.38 11.79
C SER A 822 -21.70 1.35 10.72
N HIS A 823 -20.68 0.70 10.17
CA HIS A 823 -20.84 -0.36 9.20
C HIS A 823 -19.86 -1.49 9.47
N MET A 824 -20.38 -2.71 9.40
CA MET A 824 -19.68 -3.98 9.32
C MET A 824 -20.47 -4.84 8.33
N SER A 825 -19.78 -5.69 7.59
CA SER A 825 -20.40 -6.58 6.60
C SER A 825 -20.03 -8.03 6.88
N TYR A 826 -20.99 -8.94 6.73
CA TYR A 826 -20.72 -10.39 6.65
C TYR A 826 -20.39 -10.83 5.21
N GLU A 827 -20.49 -9.92 4.25
CA GLU A 827 -20.09 -10.12 2.87
C GLU A 827 -18.69 -9.54 2.64
N SER A 828 -17.85 -10.26 1.88
CA SER A 828 -16.55 -9.79 1.39
C SER A 828 -16.47 -10.09 -0.11
N PRO A 829 -17.17 -9.30 -0.95
CA PRO A 829 -17.27 -9.58 -2.38
C PRO A 829 -15.87 -9.50 -3.01
N PRO A 830 -15.40 -10.55 -3.69
CA PRO A 830 -14.06 -10.54 -4.27
C PRO A 830 -13.99 -9.57 -5.47
N PRO A 831 -12.99 -8.68 -5.54
CA PRO A 831 -12.53 -8.18 -6.83
C PRO A 831 -11.86 -9.32 -7.61
N PHE A 832 -11.97 -9.24 -8.93
CA PHE A 832 -11.35 -10.17 -9.86
C PHE A 832 -10.49 -9.40 -10.85
N ALA A 833 -9.41 -10.01 -11.31
CA ALA A 833 -8.58 -9.42 -12.34
C ALA A 833 -7.91 -10.48 -13.20
N VAL A 834 -7.39 -10.03 -14.34
CA VAL A 834 -6.40 -10.76 -15.13
C VAL A 834 -5.21 -9.85 -15.36
N GLN A 835 -4.02 -10.41 -15.15
CA GLN A 835 -2.75 -9.77 -15.48
C GLN A 835 -2.19 -10.42 -16.74
N PHE A 836 -1.76 -9.60 -17.70
CA PHE A 836 -0.96 -10.01 -18.83
C PHE A 836 0.45 -9.42 -18.76
N ALA A 837 1.43 -10.14 -19.29
CA ALA A 837 2.82 -9.68 -19.39
C ALA A 837 3.43 -10.05 -20.74
N GLU A 838 4.18 -9.13 -21.34
CA GLU A 838 5.09 -9.39 -22.46
C GLU A 838 6.54 -9.20 -22.01
N VAL A 839 7.39 -10.16 -22.34
CA VAL A 839 8.81 -10.18 -21.96
C VAL A 839 9.71 -10.51 -23.14
N ILE A 840 10.95 -10.03 -23.06
CA ILE A 840 12.10 -10.55 -23.79
C ILE A 840 13.02 -11.25 -22.79
N VAL A 841 13.40 -12.49 -23.09
CA VAL A 841 14.40 -13.24 -22.33
C VAL A 841 15.66 -13.39 -23.17
N ASP A 842 16.79 -12.99 -22.61
CA ASP A 842 18.11 -13.27 -23.17
C ASP A 842 18.58 -14.66 -22.70
N MET A 843 18.67 -15.59 -23.64
CA MET A 843 19.05 -16.98 -23.39
C MET A 843 20.53 -17.14 -22.99
N GLU A 844 21.39 -16.18 -23.31
CA GLU A 844 22.83 -16.22 -22.98
C GLU A 844 23.12 -15.69 -21.58
N THR A 845 22.32 -14.73 -21.08
CA THR A 845 22.55 -14.05 -19.79
C THR A 845 21.47 -14.32 -18.74
N GLY A 846 20.31 -14.84 -19.16
CA GLY A 846 19.11 -14.98 -18.32
C GLY A 846 18.38 -13.66 -18.07
N GLN A 847 18.83 -12.53 -18.62
CA GLN A 847 18.17 -11.24 -18.42
C GLN A 847 16.73 -11.29 -18.93
N VAL A 848 15.78 -10.90 -18.07
CA VAL A 848 14.39 -10.69 -18.44
C VAL A 848 14.14 -9.20 -18.58
N THR A 849 13.66 -8.77 -19.74
CA THR A 849 13.17 -7.41 -19.97
C THR A 849 11.67 -7.48 -20.08
N VAL A 850 10.95 -6.87 -19.14
CA VAL A 850 9.49 -6.74 -19.23
C VAL A 850 9.20 -5.54 -20.13
N GLU A 851 8.48 -5.76 -21.23
CA GLU A 851 8.14 -4.69 -22.18
C GLU A 851 6.80 -4.04 -21.82
N ARG A 852 5.81 -4.86 -21.43
CA ARG A 852 4.42 -4.40 -21.23
C ARG A 852 3.71 -5.22 -20.16
N LEU A 853 2.96 -4.53 -19.30
CA LEU A 853 2.03 -5.10 -18.32
C LEU A 853 0.64 -4.49 -18.54
N LEU A 854 -0.37 -5.34 -18.64
CA LEU A 854 -1.77 -4.92 -18.72
C LEU A 854 -2.58 -5.65 -17.66
N MET A 855 -3.35 -4.91 -16.88
CA MET A 855 -4.31 -5.48 -15.95
C MET A 855 -5.74 -5.04 -16.28
N ALA A 856 -6.64 -6.01 -16.48
CA ALA A 856 -8.08 -5.77 -16.49
C ALA A 856 -8.68 -6.19 -15.14
N VAL A 857 -9.46 -5.31 -14.53
CA VAL A 857 -9.93 -5.43 -13.14
C VAL A 857 -11.43 -5.21 -13.03
N ASP A 858 -12.13 -6.16 -12.40
CA ASP A 858 -13.45 -5.96 -11.80
C ASP A 858 -13.28 -5.55 -10.34
N CYS A 859 -13.50 -4.27 -10.08
CA CYS A 859 -13.53 -3.71 -8.72
C CYS A 859 -14.93 -3.18 -8.36
N GLY A 860 -15.98 -3.73 -8.97
CA GLY A 860 -17.31 -3.14 -8.92
C GLY A 860 -17.33 -1.79 -9.65
N ILE A 861 -18.03 -0.81 -9.09
CA ILE A 861 -17.99 0.59 -9.56
C ILE A 861 -16.76 1.31 -9.01
N ALA A 862 -15.93 1.86 -9.88
CA ALA A 862 -14.78 2.66 -9.48
C ALA A 862 -15.25 4.06 -9.04
N ILE A 863 -15.30 4.31 -7.71
CA ILE A 863 -15.77 5.60 -7.16
C ILE A 863 -15.02 6.80 -7.76
N ASN A 864 -13.69 6.67 -7.91
CA ASN A 864 -12.83 7.63 -8.58
C ASN A 864 -11.88 6.88 -9.53
N PRO A 865 -12.19 6.84 -10.84
CA PRO A 865 -11.45 6.00 -11.78
C PRO A 865 -9.97 6.38 -11.94
N ILE A 866 -9.65 7.69 -11.86
CA ILE A 866 -8.25 8.14 -11.88
C ILE A 866 -7.54 7.60 -10.65
N THR A 867 -8.04 7.85 -9.46
CA THR A 867 -7.37 7.39 -8.22
C THR A 867 -7.25 5.86 -8.21
N ALA A 868 -8.29 5.15 -8.63
CA ALA A 868 -8.27 3.69 -8.75
C ALA A 868 -7.20 3.19 -9.73
N SER A 869 -7.05 3.81 -10.91
CA SER A 869 -6.02 3.38 -11.89
C SER A 869 -4.61 3.52 -11.32
N GLY A 870 -4.37 4.57 -10.52
CA GLY A 870 -3.08 4.79 -9.87
C GLY A 870 -2.75 3.69 -8.87
N GLN A 871 -3.76 3.11 -8.21
CA GLN A 871 -3.56 1.94 -7.34
C GLN A 871 -3.14 0.71 -8.15
N VAL A 872 -3.72 0.51 -9.33
CA VAL A 872 -3.36 -0.60 -10.22
C VAL A 872 -1.96 -0.44 -10.79
N GLU A 873 -1.65 0.73 -11.35
CA GLU A 873 -0.32 1.08 -11.89
C GLU A 873 0.78 0.88 -10.83
N GLY A 874 0.61 1.48 -9.64
CA GLY A 874 1.55 1.33 -8.54
C GLY A 874 1.70 -0.09 -8.03
N GLY A 875 0.58 -0.79 -7.86
CA GLY A 875 0.60 -2.16 -7.39
C GLY A 875 1.29 -3.11 -8.38
N MET A 876 1.10 -2.92 -9.70
CA MET A 876 1.81 -3.66 -10.73
C MET A 876 3.33 -3.46 -10.66
N VAL A 877 3.82 -2.22 -10.49
CA VAL A 877 5.27 -1.97 -10.39
C VAL A 877 5.86 -2.58 -9.13
N GLN A 878 5.16 -2.49 -7.99
CA GLN A 878 5.61 -3.18 -6.78
C GLN A 878 5.61 -4.71 -6.96
N ALA A 879 4.64 -5.26 -7.70
CA ALA A 879 4.54 -6.70 -7.97
C ALA A 879 5.64 -7.16 -8.93
N LEU A 880 5.96 -6.33 -9.91
CA LEU A 880 7.05 -6.53 -10.85
C LEU A 880 8.40 -6.58 -10.12
N GLY A 881 8.65 -5.66 -9.19
CA GLY A 881 9.83 -5.71 -8.33
C GLY A 881 9.93 -7.05 -7.58
N TYR A 882 8.85 -7.45 -6.89
CA TYR A 882 8.79 -8.74 -6.18
C TYR A 882 9.03 -9.96 -7.08
N ALA A 883 8.50 -9.93 -8.31
CA ALA A 883 8.65 -11.02 -9.27
C ALA A 883 10.06 -11.08 -9.88
N HIS A 884 10.73 -9.94 -10.06
CA HIS A 884 11.88 -9.83 -10.95
C HIS A 884 13.21 -9.56 -10.25
N CYS A 885 13.26 -8.71 -9.22
CA CYS A 885 14.55 -8.18 -8.72
C CYS A 885 14.63 -7.85 -7.23
N GLU A 886 13.52 -7.55 -6.58
CA GLU A 886 13.51 -7.20 -5.16
C GLU A 886 13.71 -8.44 -4.31
N GLU A 887 14.73 -8.48 -3.47
CA GLU A 887 14.94 -9.56 -2.48
C GLU A 887 15.65 -9.04 -1.23
N MET A 888 15.40 -9.68 -0.09
CA MET A 888 16.15 -9.47 1.16
C MET A 888 17.05 -10.69 1.44
N PRO A 889 18.27 -10.74 0.86
CA PRO A 889 19.21 -11.82 1.10
C PRO A 889 19.89 -11.68 2.47
N TYR A 890 20.20 -12.83 3.08
CA TYR A 890 20.88 -12.94 4.36
C TYR A 890 22.17 -13.74 4.22
N ASP A 891 23.19 -13.41 5.00
CA ASP A 891 24.39 -14.24 5.10
C ASP A 891 24.20 -15.44 6.06
N ALA A 892 25.26 -16.24 6.22
CA ALA A 892 25.26 -17.41 7.10
C ALA A 892 25.05 -17.10 8.59
N ASN A 893 25.12 -15.83 9.00
CA ASN A 893 24.88 -15.37 10.37
C ASN A 893 23.54 -14.64 10.51
N GLY A 894 22.70 -14.60 9.46
CA GLY A 894 21.41 -13.91 9.47
C GLY A 894 21.53 -12.40 9.30
N VAL A 895 22.67 -11.87 8.85
CA VAL A 895 22.85 -10.44 8.60
C VAL A 895 22.22 -10.08 7.25
N PRO A 896 21.28 -9.13 7.19
CA PRO A 896 20.70 -8.65 5.94
C PRO A 896 21.76 -8.01 5.04
N GLN A 897 21.79 -8.39 3.75
CA GLN A 897 22.82 -7.92 2.81
C GLN A 897 22.38 -6.70 1.98
N ALA A 898 21.06 -6.49 1.86
CA ALA A 898 20.44 -5.34 1.20
C ALA A 898 19.65 -4.52 2.23
N THR A 899 20.21 -3.37 2.63
CA THR A 899 19.65 -2.50 3.68
C THR A 899 19.45 -1.05 3.23
N ASP A 900 19.66 -0.76 1.94
CA ASP A 900 19.49 0.54 1.31
C ASP A 900 18.91 0.38 -0.10
N PHE A 901 18.54 1.49 -0.74
CA PHE A 901 18.00 1.48 -2.11
C PHE A 901 19.05 1.34 -3.21
N GLY A 902 20.34 1.26 -2.86
CA GLY A 902 21.41 0.99 -3.81
C GLY A 902 21.54 -0.51 -4.07
N ARG A 903 21.38 -1.33 -3.02
CA ARG A 903 21.40 -2.79 -3.09
C ARG A 903 20.01 -3.40 -3.26
N TYR A 904 18.99 -2.80 -2.65
CA TYR A 904 17.60 -3.19 -2.84
C TYR A 904 17.01 -2.42 -4.02
N HIS A 905 17.02 -3.04 -5.20
CA HIS A 905 16.64 -2.38 -6.44
C HIS A 905 15.12 -2.18 -6.53
N LEU A 906 14.71 -0.91 -6.56
CA LEU A 906 13.37 -0.50 -6.93
C LEU A 906 13.38 -0.01 -8.38
N TYR A 907 12.33 -0.34 -9.13
CA TYR A 907 12.11 0.20 -10.46
C TYR A 907 12.09 1.73 -10.46
N ARG A 908 12.89 2.30 -11.36
CA ARG A 908 12.92 3.74 -11.66
C ARG A 908 12.01 4.09 -12.83
N ALA A 909 11.81 5.38 -13.05
CA ALA A 909 10.92 5.89 -14.09
C ALA A 909 11.32 5.48 -15.51
N ASP A 910 12.61 5.35 -15.77
CA ASP A 910 13.21 4.94 -17.04
C ASP A 910 13.31 3.42 -17.22
N GLU A 911 13.12 2.65 -16.14
CA GLU A 911 13.13 1.17 -16.14
C GLU A 911 11.72 0.58 -16.17
N THR A 912 10.70 1.38 -15.83
CA THR A 912 9.31 0.91 -15.73
C THR A 912 8.74 0.59 -17.12
N PRO A 913 8.14 -0.59 -17.32
CA PRO A 913 7.57 -0.98 -18.62
C PRO A 913 6.33 -0.16 -18.97
N GLU A 914 5.79 -0.37 -20.17
CA GLU A 914 4.45 0.12 -20.50
C GLU A 914 3.42 -0.52 -19.57
N LEU A 915 2.58 0.30 -18.92
CA LEU A 915 1.55 -0.12 -17.99
C LEU A 915 0.17 0.30 -18.49
N GLU A 916 -0.77 -0.64 -18.52
CA GLU A 916 -2.16 -0.38 -18.91
C GLU A 916 -3.16 -0.94 -17.90
N VAL A 917 -4.24 -0.19 -17.70
CA VAL A 917 -5.33 -0.52 -16.76
C VAL A 917 -6.66 -0.45 -17.48
N ILE A 918 -7.47 -1.48 -17.32
CA ILE A 918 -8.84 -1.55 -17.81
C ILE A 918 -9.77 -1.88 -16.63
N PHE A 919 -10.75 -1.05 -16.35
CA PHE A 919 -11.82 -1.36 -15.39
C PHE A 919 -13.00 -1.99 -16.13
N VAL A 920 -13.41 -3.18 -15.68
CA VAL A 920 -14.61 -3.88 -16.15
C VAL A 920 -15.60 -3.91 -15.00
N GLU A 921 -16.52 -2.95 -14.99
CA GLU A 921 -17.34 -2.66 -13.83
C GLU A 921 -18.50 -3.66 -13.66
N THR A 922 -18.77 -3.99 -12.40
CA THR A 922 -19.97 -4.68 -11.96
C THR A 922 -20.67 -3.85 -10.89
N TYR A 923 -21.98 -4.04 -10.67
CA TYR A 923 -22.67 -3.37 -9.58
C TYR A 923 -22.81 -4.32 -8.37
N GLU A 924 -21.92 -4.17 -7.39
CA GLU A 924 -21.96 -4.95 -6.15
C GLU A 924 -22.91 -4.32 -5.12
N ALA A 925 -24.14 -4.83 -5.03
CA ALA A 925 -25.21 -4.24 -4.22
C ALA A 925 -24.87 -4.12 -2.72
N SER A 926 -23.96 -4.95 -2.21
CA SER A 926 -23.52 -4.89 -0.82
C SER A 926 -22.55 -3.73 -0.53
N GLY A 927 -21.90 -3.17 -1.56
CA GLY A 927 -20.95 -2.07 -1.46
C GLY A 927 -21.59 -0.69 -1.66
N PRO A 928 -20.98 0.38 -1.10
CA PRO A 928 -21.47 1.74 -1.32
C PRO A 928 -21.39 2.09 -2.81
N TYR A 929 -22.53 2.44 -3.39
CA TYR A 929 -22.68 2.72 -4.83
C TYR A 929 -22.14 1.62 -5.77
N GLY A 930 -22.13 0.35 -5.34
CA GLY A 930 -21.70 -0.76 -6.19
C GLY A 930 -20.21 -1.08 -6.15
N ALA A 931 -19.42 -0.42 -5.30
CA ALA A 931 -17.97 -0.58 -5.25
C ALA A 931 -17.49 -1.86 -4.53
N LYS A 932 -16.36 -2.41 -5.00
CA LYS A 932 -15.53 -3.42 -4.31
C LYS A 932 -14.15 -2.84 -3.99
N ALA A 933 -13.25 -3.66 -3.46
CA ALA A 933 -11.84 -3.33 -3.27
C ALA A 933 -11.06 -3.26 -4.60
N VAL A 934 -10.03 -2.41 -4.65
CA VAL A 934 -9.05 -2.35 -5.77
C VAL A 934 -7.61 -2.29 -5.30
N ALA A 935 -7.35 -1.93 -4.04
CA ALA A 935 -6.01 -1.57 -3.61
C ALA A 935 -5.04 -2.76 -3.67
N GLU A 936 -5.41 -3.97 -3.26
CA GLU A 936 -4.42 -5.06 -3.16
C GLU A 936 -4.34 -5.99 -4.36
N ILE A 937 -5.43 -6.19 -5.10
CA ILE A 937 -5.47 -7.11 -6.26
C ILE A 937 -4.36 -6.89 -7.31
N PRO A 938 -3.82 -5.67 -7.54
CA PRO A 938 -2.75 -5.47 -8.53
C PRO A 938 -1.41 -6.12 -8.14
N LYS A 939 -1.25 -6.51 -6.87
CA LYS A 939 -0.06 -7.23 -6.39
C LYS A 939 -0.05 -8.71 -6.76
N ASP A 940 -1.19 -9.27 -7.14
CA ASP A 940 -1.43 -10.71 -7.09
C ASP A 940 -1.02 -11.43 -8.38
N GLY A 941 -1.18 -10.79 -9.54
CA GLY A 941 -1.08 -11.44 -10.85
C GLY A 941 0.27 -11.31 -11.57
N VAL A 942 1.15 -10.38 -11.19
CA VAL A 942 2.36 -10.07 -11.99
C VAL A 942 3.39 -11.20 -11.95
N ALA A 943 3.72 -11.73 -10.76
CA ALA A 943 4.68 -12.83 -10.65
C ALA A 943 4.29 -14.07 -11.48
N PRO A 944 3.06 -14.61 -11.38
CA PRO A 944 2.67 -15.74 -12.23
C PRO A 944 2.53 -15.39 -13.72
N ALA A 945 2.08 -14.17 -14.08
CA ALA A 945 2.04 -13.77 -15.49
C ALA A 945 3.43 -13.70 -16.10
N LEU A 946 4.44 -13.22 -15.35
CA LEU A 946 5.85 -13.26 -15.77
C LEU A 946 6.36 -14.70 -15.91
N ALA A 947 6.04 -15.58 -14.97
CA ALA A 947 6.41 -17.00 -15.05
C ALA A 947 5.86 -17.65 -16.33
N SER A 948 4.58 -17.39 -16.63
CA SER A 948 3.90 -17.86 -17.84
C SER A 948 4.53 -17.28 -19.12
N ALA A 949 4.96 -16.01 -19.10
CA ALA A 949 5.61 -15.36 -20.23
C ALA A 949 7.04 -15.88 -20.46
N ILE A 950 7.80 -16.12 -19.39
CA ILE A 950 9.14 -16.73 -19.46
C ILE A 950 9.03 -18.17 -19.96
N TYR A 951 8.03 -18.92 -19.50
CA TYR A 951 7.75 -20.27 -20.02
C TYR A 951 7.44 -20.24 -21.53
N ASP A 952 6.60 -19.32 -21.99
CA ASP A 952 6.30 -19.16 -23.42
C ASP A 952 7.56 -18.82 -24.24
N ALA A 953 8.43 -17.96 -23.71
CA ALA A 953 9.68 -17.57 -24.36
C ALA A 953 10.71 -18.71 -24.43
N THR A 954 10.84 -19.50 -23.35
CA THR A 954 12.00 -20.37 -23.10
C THR A 954 11.67 -21.87 -23.11
N GLY A 955 10.40 -22.24 -22.88
CA GLY A 955 9.97 -23.61 -22.63
C GLY A 955 10.30 -24.14 -21.22
N VAL A 956 10.86 -23.32 -20.34
CA VAL A 956 11.29 -23.72 -18.99
C VAL A 956 10.39 -23.09 -17.94
N MET A 957 9.80 -23.93 -17.09
CA MET A 957 8.98 -23.48 -15.98
C MET A 957 9.84 -23.23 -14.74
N ILE A 958 9.79 -22.00 -14.22
CA ILE A 958 10.55 -21.59 -13.04
C ILE A 958 9.58 -21.48 -11.86
N ARG A 959 9.81 -22.29 -10.82
CA ARG A 959 8.94 -22.41 -9.63
C ARG A 959 9.39 -21.56 -8.44
N GLU A 960 10.37 -20.69 -8.64
CA GLU A 960 10.95 -19.84 -7.58
C GLU A 960 11.21 -18.42 -8.10
N ILE A 961 10.76 -17.42 -7.33
CA ILE A 961 11.01 -15.99 -7.58
C ILE A 961 12.07 -15.43 -6.61
N PRO A 962 12.77 -14.32 -6.96
CA PRO A 962 12.62 -13.51 -8.17
C PRO A 962 13.30 -14.10 -9.42
N PHE A 963 12.80 -13.73 -10.59
CA PHE A 963 13.36 -14.05 -11.92
C PHE A 963 14.62 -13.23 -12.23
N THR A 964 15.57 -13.19 -11.30
CA THR A 964 16.87 -12.55 -11.50
C THR A 964 17.60 -13.18 -12.68
N PRO A 965 18.47 -12.43 -13.37
CA PRO A 965 19.23 -12.97 -14.51
C PRO A 965 19.96 -14.28 -14.17
N GLU A 966 20.57 -14.35 -12.99
CA GLU A 966 21.28 -15.54 -12.52
C GLU A 966 20.36 -16.77 -12.36
N ARG A 967 19.18 -16.61 -11.75
CA ARG A 967 18.24 -17.75 -11.55
C ARG A 967 17.62 -18.20 -12.87
N VAL A 968 17.26 -17.27 -13.75
CA VAL A 968 16.72 -17.59 -15.08
C VAL A 968 17.79 -18.26 -15.94
N TRP A 969 19.02 -17.75 -15.94
CA TRP A 969 20.13 -18.33 -16.70
C TRP A 969 20.40 -19.78 -16.31
N ARG A 970 20.44 -20.07 -14.99
CA ARG A 970 20.60 -21.44 -14.47
C ARG A 970 19.44 -22.35 -14.86
N ALA A 971 18.22 -21.83 -14.92
CA ALA A 971 17.06 -22.62 -15.28
C ALA A 971 17.07 -23.00 -16.77
N VAL A 972 17.45 -22.07 -17.66
CA VAL A 972 17.47 -22.30 -19.11
C VAL A 972 18.78 -22.95 -19.62
N ASN A 973 19.84 -22.94 -18.81
CA ASN A 973 21.12 -23.60 -19.07
C ASN A 973 21.49 -24.57 -17.92
N PRO A 974 20.78 -25.71 -17.77
CA PRO A 974 20.94 -26.64 -16.65
C PRO A 974 22.21 -27.50 -16.69
#